data_AF-A0A7W0HJA2-F1
#
_entry.id   AF-A0A7W0HJA2-F1
#
_cell.length_a   1.000
_cell.length_b   1.000
_cell.length_c   1.000
_cell.angle_alpha   90.00
_cell.angle_beta   90.00
_cell.angle_gamma   90.00
#
_symmetry.space_group_name_H-M   'P 1'
#
loop_
_entity.id
_entity.type
_entity.pdbx_description
1 polymer ?
#
loop_
_entity_poly.entity_id
_entity_poly.type
_entity_poly.pdbx_seq_one_letter_code
_entity_poly.pdbx_strand_id
1 'polypeptide(L)'
;MARNPGISKFYFDQRDYHLLHIVNGIVTGQRSRFEIQRQFFHYFHPRGIKEMAESRGLRIAYAVIHLLQSLESAEAGHRLKALRALRDEVMCSTSQELQMNTARVLIEIMKELVRACENYPRQLELAHHFRLAASGKPRIVRYFLKQYRLLEMPEAWNHLAFDDHVHDAFTKGRKSPTHLIMDAWIKGVRRLRVIHYNYIRPETAAELMEAADAMGIMIRIGIEFFASFHNRHAQIIWVPRGFADSGDFLRFLEKSEVRNLMEEGRSVSEYQRGQVIDILHAFNRTHRHTINSEFGLEMAPLNPEAFMAFVGFGQASLLHLAKYIHLLLLPRMQERVAELRGEYADADEEKRRNIEALADRMNRMDADDIHHRFLTPGRNPGAGGSGDDAPALMQLSPCELVDRLSRLHSAYRITLNLSNMKVEDVLELLYECRGRISRLEIFNLKDFADCKVDHIPDIDRLQQSINNANVIQLKRLILEIISRLRETNDSLALMRIQKFNWILADMESLMGMYRVRPLKSRIGSDSTGHSRRLPGMGLAVLDTLPKRAQREVRKDEAGAYMVIPFYVQTFFRLIYGQAAKAGTLLSLLMSVIRAIPGLALAGRLHHRDWFAREETTKMSDCGNIVTLSGFSTEANNGLYIKKPPGPGKKPRLHRFEYLRTHFKNSLKVIFGFVPAFLTFYLTHDWWVLACFGAFIWFGITGLRNILQSVMAGGGLRRSPLLQWNDYISWDRITDSLMYTGFSVPLLDYLVKTLMLNQGLGITTATHPVMLYSVMALVNGLYLTSHNLFRGLPREAAFANFFRSVISIPVAFGLSELLGGVLGLAGVVQVDMILQSWAAVISKTASDFVAALIEGAVDRAKNIENRMNDYRQKLRQFLDCYARAEMLFPESEVLDLLERPRELLHSEDEESRRLIQVLIINALDLLYFWMYQPRARTAFGNFVRDLSEEERHVFIQAQSVLKMEREISQMFIDGILGQYFSKPLAFYLDSSGEYLKNIGKFRD
;
A
#
# COMPACT_ATOMS: atom_id res chain seq x y z
N MET A 1 18.21 16.70 -26.96
CA MET A 1 17.41 15.46 -26.86
C MET A 1 17.83 14.50 -27.97
N ALA A 2 18.82 13.64 -27.74
CA ALA A 2 19.17 12.60 -28.70
C ALA A 2 18.21 11.41 -28.49
N ARG A 3 17.27 11.19 -29.43
CA ARG A 3 16.40 10.02 -29.43
C ARG A 3 17.24 8.81 -29.85
N ASN A 4 17.17 7.73 -29.08
CA ASN A 4 17.84 6.47 -29.42
C ASN A 4 17.24 5.92 -30.74
N PRO A 5 18.03 5.61 -31.78
CA PRO A 5 17.54 5.34 -33.14
C PRO A 5 16.72 4.05 -33.32
N GLY A 6 16.55 3.24 -32.28
CA GLY A 6 15.84 1.95 -32.34
C GLY A 6 14.34 1.95 -31.99
N ILE A 7 13.75 3.08 -31.56
CA ILE A 7 12.34 3.12 -31.10
C ILE A 7 11.47 3.94 -32.06
N SER A 8 10.49 3.28 -32.69
CA SER A 8 9.57 3.87 -33.67
C SER A 8 8.67 4.96 -33.07
N LYS A 9 8.38 6.02 -33.84
CA LYS A 9 7.59 7.21 -33.45
C LYS A 9 6.15 6.90 -33.01
N PHE A 10 5.64 5.70 -33.23
CA PHE A 10 4.28 5.28 -32.90
C PHE A 10 4.12 4.79 -31.44
N TYR A 11 5.21 4.51 -30.74
CA TYR A 11 5.22 3.94 -29.39
C TYR A 11 5.69 4.97 -28.35
N PHE A 12 5.12 4.90 -27.16
CA PHE A 12 5.40 5.77 -26.01
C PHE A 12 5.06 7.26 -26.21
N ASP A 13 4.54 7.89 -25.17
CA ASP A 13 4.21 9.32 -25.19
C ASP A 13 5.44 10.15 -24.79
N GLN A 14 5.51 11.41 -25.26
CA GLN A 14 6.62 12.31 -24.92
C GLN A 14 6.77 12.51 -23.39
N ARG A 15 5.66 12.38 -22.65
CA ARG A 15 5.62 12.42 -21.19
C ARG A 15 6.33 11.22 -20.53
N ASP A 16 6.34 10.06 -21.18
CA ASP A 16 7.02 8.86 -20.67
C ASP A 16 8.55 9.09 -20.68
N TYR A 17 9.06 9.69 -21.76
CA TYR A 17 10.47 10.11 -21.87
C TYR A 17 10.84 11.22 -20.88
N HIS A 18 9.93 12.18 -20.66
CA HIS A 18 10.15 13.27 -19.70
C HIS A 18 10.26 12.76 -18.26
N LEU A 19 9.35 11.87 -17.85
CA LEU A 19 9.40 11.20 -16.56
C LEU A 19 10.74 10.45 -16.39
N LEU A 20 11.15 9.68 -17.40
CA LEU A 20 12.40 8.94 -17.34
C LEU A 20 13.63 9.85 -17.22
N HIS A 21 13.65 10.98 -17.94
CA HIS A 21 14.73 11.96 -17.84
C HIS A 21 14.85 12.54 -16.44
N ILE A 22 13.71 12.89 -15.82
CA ILE A 22 13.68 13.39 -14.43
C ILE A 22 14.18 12.31 -13.46
N VAL A 23 13.67 11.08 -13.59
CA VAL A 23 14.08 9.99 -12.69
C VAL A 23 15.59 9.75 -12.77
N ASN A 24 16.12 9.60 -13.99
CA ASN A 24 17.54 9.35 -14.19
C ASN A 24 18.38 10.55 -13.75
N GLY A 25 17.92 11.79 -13.96
CA GLY A 25 18.62 13.00 -13.50
C GLY A 25 18.69 13.13 -11.97
N ILE A 26 17.67 12.66 -11.25
CA ILE A 26 17.67 12.63 -9.78
C ILE A 26 18.58 11.51 -9.26
N VAL A 27 18.56 10.33 -9.90
CA VAL A 27 19.39 9.17 -9.53
C VAL A 27 20.89 9.43 -9.78
N THR A 28 21.27 10.09 -10.88
CA THR A 28 22.68 10.35 -11.23
C THR A 28 23.29 11.55 -10.49
N GLY A 29 22.57 12.18 -9.56
CA GLY A 29 23.19 13.03 -8.55
C GLY A 29 23.38 14.51 -8.90
N GLN A 30 22.42 15.18 -9.54
CA GLN A 30 22.31 16.64 -9.44
C GLN A 30 21.92 17.04 -8.00
N ARG A 31 22.85 16.87 -7.05
CA ARG A 31 22.61 16.94 -5.60
C ARG A 31 22.32 18.35 -5.08
N SER A 32 22.97 19.38 -5.62
CA SER A 32 22.95 20.74 -5.06
C SER A 32 21.76 21.61 -5.49
N ARG A 33 21.11 21.32 -6.63
CA ARG A 33 20.12 22.25 -7.22
C ARG A 33 18.68 22.05 -6.70
N PHE A 34 18.46 21.07 -5.84
CA PHE A 34 17.12 20.68 -5.36
C PHE A 34 16.99 20.66 -3.83
N GLU A 35 17.98 21.14 -3.07
CA GLU A 35 17.97 21.07 -1.59
C GLU A 35 16.83 21.89 -0.96
N ILE A 36 16.62 23.13 -1.43
CA ILE A 36 15.51 23.98 -0.95
C ILE A 36 14.16 23.37 -1.31
N GLN A 37 14.00 22.85 -2.54
CA GLN A 37 12.79 22.14 -2.93
C GLN A 37 12.54 20.93 -2.01
N ARG A 38 13.57 20.14 -1.71
CA ARG A 38 13.48 18.97 -0.81
C ARG A 38 13.06 19.36 0.60
N GLN A 39 13.59 20.47 1.12
CA GLN A 39 13.33 20.93 2.47
C GLN A 39 11.86 21.35 2.69
N PHE A 40 11.20 21.91 1.66
CA PHE A 40 9.83 22.41 1.78
C PHE A 40 8.77 21.54 1.09
N PHE A 41 9.18 20.54 0.31
CA PHE A 41 8.27 19.70 -0.47
C PHE A 41 7.14 19.07 0.36
N HIS A 42 7.44 18.67 1.60
CA HIS A 42 6.46 18.02 2.49
C HIS A 42 5.44 18.98 3.09
N TYR A 43 5.69 20.29 3.10
CA TYR A 43 4.74 21.29 3.59
C TYR A 43 3.70 21.70 2.54
N PHE A 44 4.01 21.53 1.25
CA PHE A 44 3.05 21.80 0.18
C PHE A 44 1.99 20.71 0.08
N HIS A 45 0.73 21.13 0.02
CA HIS A 45 -0.38 20.22 -0.21
C HIS A 45 -0.24 19.54 -1.57
N PRO A 46 -0.47 18.21 -1.67
CA PRO A 46 -0.49 17.47 -2.93
C PRO A 46 -1.37 18.08 -4.03
N ARG A 47 -2.47 18.73 -3.65
CA ARG A 47 -3.42 19.44 -4.53
C ARG A 47 -3.30 20.98 -4.46
N GLY A 48 -2.20 21.47 -3.91
CA GLY A 48 -1.90 22.87 -3.67
C GLY A 48 -1.20 23.54 -4.85
N ILE A 49 -0.55 24.68 -4.60
CA ILE A 49 0.05 25.51 -5.66
C ILE A 49 1.10 24.75 -6.49
N LYS A 50 1.72 23.72 -5.92
CA LYS A 50 2.66 22.84 -6.64
C LYS A 50 2.07 22.10 -7.84
N GLU A 51 0.74 22.01 -7.95
CA GLU A 51 0.09 21.48 -9.16
C GLU A 51 0.35 22.32 -10.41
N MET A 52 0.65 23.61 -10.24
CA MET A 52 0.96 24.51 -11.37
C MET A 52 2.39 24.30 -11.89
N ALA A 53 3.30 23.86 -11.03
CA ALA A 53 4.69 23.59 -11.37
C ALA A 53 4.84 22.23 -12.05
N GLU A 54 4.22 21.18 -11.48
CA GLU A 54 4.49 19.80 -11.89
C GLU A 54 3.25 18.94 -12.01
N SER A 55 3.27 18.00 -12.96
CA SER A 55 2.16 17.06 -13.15
C SER A 55 2.07 16.06 -11.98
N ARG A 56 0.86 15.59 -11.68
CA ARG A 56 0.58 14.63 -10.61
C ARG A 56 1.53 13.41 -10.60
N GLY A 57 1.73 12.78 -11.75
CA GLY A 57 2.61 11.62 -11.87
C GLY A 57 4.07 11.95 -11.51
N LEU A 58 4.56 13.12 -11.92
CA LEU A 58 5.92 13.58 -11.61
C LEU A 58 6.11 13.87 -10.13
N ARG A 59 5.10 14.47 -9.46
CA ARG A 59 5.17 14.71 -8.01
C ARG A 59 5.24 13.43 -7.19
N ILE A 60 4.43 12.42 -7.56
CA ILE A 60 4.49 11.10 -6.93
C ILE A 60 5.87 10.46 -7.19
N ALA A 61 6.37 10.54 -8.42
CA ALA A 61 7.69 10.01 -8.76
C ALA A 61 8.79 10.69 -7.93
N TYR A 62 8.74 12.01 -7.80
CA TYR A 62 9.68 12.77 -6.95
C TYR A 62 9.61 12.31 -5.50
N ALA A 63 8.42 12.18 -4.92
CA ALA A 63 8.25 11.75 -3.54
C ALA A 63 8.80 10.33 -3.29
N VAL A 64 8.57 9.41 -4.24
CA VAL A 64 9.12 8.04 -4.14
C VAL A 64 10.64 8.06 -4.26
N ILE A 65 11.21 8.78 -5.24
CA ILE A 65 12.67 8.83 -5.42
C ILE A 65 13.32 9.48 -4.21
N HIS A 66 12.75 10.57 -3.69
CA HIS A 66 13.22 11.23 -2.49
C HIS A 66 13.22 10.28 -1.30
N LEU A 67 12.15 9.48 -1.12
CA LEU A 67 12.13 8.44 -0.11
C LEU A 67 13.24 7.42 -0.36
N LEU A 68 13.33 6.83 -1.56
CA LEU A 68 14.34 5.81 -1.87
C LEU A 68 15.78 6.30 -1.63
N GLN A 69 16.09 7.55 -1.97
CA GLN A 69 17.39 8.17 -1.66
C GLN A 69 17.57 8.40 -0.16
N SER A 70 16.53 8.87 0.54
CA SER A 70 16.60 9.06 1.99
C SER A 70 16.80 7.74 2.74
N LEU A 71 16.35 6.61 2.18
CA LEU A 71 16.55 5.29 2.80
C LEU A 71 18.03 4.88 2.85
N GLU A 72 18.88 5.48 2.01
CA GLU A 72 20.34 5.33 2.05
C GLU A 72 21.01 6.32 3.02
N SER A 73 20.30 7.36 3.46
CA SER A 73 20.79 8.32 4.46
C SER A 73 20.83 7.69 5.86
N ALA A 74 21.83 8.05 6.65
CA ALA A 74 21.95 7.64 8.04
C ALA A 74 20.85 8.26 8.94
N GLU A 75 20.30 9.42 8.58
CA GLU A 75 19.43 10.20 9.46
C GLU A 75 17.95 9.79 9.41
N ALA A 76 17.42 9.33 10.55
CA ALA A 76 16.03 8.87 10.68
C ALA A 76 15.00 9.98 10.40
N GLY A 77 15.26 11.21 10.85
CA GLY A 77 14.35 12.34 10.65
C GLY A 77 14.08 12.64 9.16
N HIS A 78 15.11 12.54 8.32
CA HIS A 78 14.98 12.72 6.88
C HIS A 78 14.13 11.61 6.23
N ARG A 79 14.34 10.36 6.65
CA ARG A 79 13.54 9.20 6.20
C ARG A 79 12.06 9.35 6.53
N LEU A 80 11.75 9.76 7.76
CA LEU A 80 10.37 9.93 8.24
C LEU A 80 9.64 11.06 7.51
N LYS A 81 10.32 12.21 7.30
CA LYS A 81 9.76 13.33 6.52
C LYS A 81 9.46 12.90 5.08
N ALA A 82 10.39 12.17 4.44
CA ALA A 82 10.19 11.65 3.09
C ALA A 82 9.03 10.63 3.01
N LEU A 83 8.87 9.78 4.02
CA LEU A 83 7.77 8.81 4.09
C LEU A 83 6.40 9.51 4.22
N ARG A 84 6.29 10.51 5.10
CA ARG A 84 5.08 11.32 5.26
C ARG A 84 4.72 12.05 3.96
N ALA A 85 5.71 12.66 3.30
CA ALA A 85 5.51 13.33 2.01
C ALA A 85 5.03 12.36 0.93
N LEU A 86 5.61 11.16 0.86
CA LEU A 86 5.17 10.13 -0.09
C LEU A 86 3.73 9.71 0.18
N ARG A 87 3.39 9.40 1.45
CA ARG A 87 2.04 9.03 1.85
C ARG A 87 1.06 10.10 1.42
N ASP A 88 1.31 11.35 1.77
CA ASP A 88 0.38 12.45 1.49
C ASP A 88 0.19 12.64 -0.01
N GLU A 89 1.28 12.63 -0.80
CA GLU A 89 1.20 12.76 -2.26
C GLU A 89 0.41 11.61 -2.89
N VAL A 90 0.67 10.39 -2.46
CA VAL A 90 0.03 9.21 -3.01
C VAL A 90 -1.44 9.13 -2.60
N MET A 91 -1.77 9.44 -1.35
CA MET A 91 -3.14 9.41 -0.83
C MET A 91 -3.99 10.55 -1.39
N CYS A 92 -3.49 11.78 -1.44
CA CYS A 92 -4.30 12.90 -1.93
C CYS A 92 -4.46 12.88 -3.46
N SER A 93 -3.54 12.24 -4.18
CA SER A 93 -3.56 12.30 -5.63
C SER A 93 -4.63 11.38 -6.26
N THR A 94 -4.92 10.21 -5.68
CA THR A 94 -5.81 9.17 -6.26
C THR A 94 -7.27 9.35 -5.87
N SER A 95 -8.04 10.13 -6.63
CA SER A 95 -9.49 10.32 -6.39
C SER A 95 -10.38 9.15 -6.85
N GLN A 96 -9.90 7.90 -6.85
CA GLN A 96 -10.53 6.77 -7.57
C GLN A 96 -11.00 5.65 -6.67
N GLU A 97 -11.94 4.82 -7.17
CA GLU A 97 -12.53 3.67 -6.47
C GLU A 97 -11.48 2.75 -5.84
N LEU A 98 -10.26 2.67 -6.42
CA LEU A 98 -9.14 1.87 -5.92
C LEU A 98 -7.94 2.72 -5.44
N GLN A 99 -8.19 3.72 -4.60
CA GLN A 99 -7.19 4.69 -4.12
C GLN A 99 -5.95 4.02 -3.50
N MET A 100 -6.14 3.15 -2.51
CA MET A 100 -5.08 2.47 -1.77
C MET A 100 -4.35 1.46 -2.64
N ASN A 101 -5.07 0.71 -3.47
CA ASN A 101 -4.42 -0.23 -4.36
C ASN A 101 -3.62 0.45 -5.48
N THR A 102 -4.10 1.59 -6.00
CA THR A 102 -3.37 2.38 -7.01
C THR A 102 -2.05 2.87 -6.44
N ALA A 103 -2.09 3.38 -5.21
CA ALA A 103 -0.94 3.83 -4.47
C ALA A 103 0.16 2.76 -4.34
N ARG A 104 -0.22 1.56 -3.88
CA ARG A 104 0.68 0.41 -3.74
C ARG A 104 1.37 0.06 -5.06
N VAL A 105 0.60 0.03 -6.15
CA VAL A 105 1.10 -0.24 -7.50
C VAL A 105 2.09 0.82 -7.97
N LEU A 106 1.79 2.11 -7.74
CA LEU A 106 2.66 3.21 -8.16
C LEU A 106 4.03 3.14 -7.50
N ILE A 107 4.07 2.87 -6.20
CA ILE A 107 5.32 2.75 -5.45
C ILE A 107 6.11 1.53 -5.94
N GLU A 108 5.46 0.40 -6.18
CA GLU A 108 6.14 -0.81 -6.65
C GLU A 108 6.70 -0.65 -8.08
N ILE A 109 5.95 -0.03 -9.00
CA ILE A 109 6.46 0.27 -10.35
C ILE A 109 7.69 1.18 -10.28
N MET A 110 7.66 2.21 -9.41
CA MET A 110 8.78 3.14 -9.28
C MET A 110 10.02 2.49 -8.67
N LYS A 111 9.85 1.60 -7.68
CA LYS A 111 10.95 0.78 -7.15
C LYS A 111 11.62 -0.03 -8.25
N GLU A 112 10.84 -0.67 -9.11
CA GLU A 112 11.36 -1.42 -10.26
C GLU A 112 12.00 -0.52 -11.32
N LEU A 113 11.47 0.69 -11.54
CA LEU A 113 12.03 1.66 -12.48
C LEU A 113 13.42 2.15 -12.05
N VAL A 114 13.59 2.42 -10.75
CA VAL A 114 14.89 2.79 -10.17
C VAL A 114 15.87 1.61 -10.21
N ARG A 115 15.43 0.39 -9.91
CA ARG A 115 16.25 -0.83 -10.03
C ARG A 115 16.70 -1.12 -11.46
N ALA A 116 15.92 -0.73 -12.46
CA ALA A 116 16.22 -0.95 -13.87
C ALA A 116 17.06 0.17 -14.50
N CYS A 117 17.76 1.01 -13.72
CA CYS A 117 18.52 2.17 -14.20
C CYS A 117 19.50 1.88 -15.35
N GLU A 118 20.05 0.68 -15.40
CA GLU A 118 21.00 0.25 -16.43
C GLU A 118 20.33 -0.28 -17.71
N ASN A 119 19.00 -0.46 -17.72
CA ASN A 119 18.23 -1.02 -18.84
C ASN A 119 17.20 -0.02 -19.38
N TYR A 120 17.64 0.88 -20.27
CA TYR A 120 16.83 1.97 -20.80
C TYR A 120 15.50 1.52 -21.44
N PRO A 121 15.44 0.50 -22.33
CA PRO A 121 14.17 0.02 -22.87
C PRO A 121 13.19 -0.43 -21.78
N ARG A 122 13.70 -1.12 -20.75
CA ARG A 122 12.87 -1.56 -19.62
C ARG A 122 12.39 -0.39 -18.77
N GLN A 123 13.22 0.62 -18.54
CA GLN A 123 12.78 1.81 -17.81
C GLN A 123 11.69 2.57 -18.55
N LEU A 124 11.75 2.64 -19.89
CA LEU A 124 10.72 3.30 -20.68
C LEU A 124 9.37 2.57 -20.60
N GLU A 125 9.38 1.24 -20.62
CA GLU A 125 8.18 0.42 -20.35
C GLU A 125 7.60 0.72 -18.96
N LEU A 126 8.46 0.77 -17.93
CA LEU A 126 8.04 1.03 -16.55
C LEU A 126 7.52 2.47 -16.36
N ALA A 127 8.12 3.46 -17.03
CA ALA A 127 7.63 4.84 -17.04
C ALA A 127 6.22 4.93 -17.65
N HIS A 128 5.98 4.19 -18.73
CA HIS A 128 4.66 4.07 -19.32
C HIS A 128 3.66 3.38 -18.37
N HIS A 129 4.05 2.26 -17.75
CA HIS A 129 3.23 1.55 -16.76
C HIS A 129 2.88 2.46 -15.58
N PHE A 130 3.83 3.25 -15.09
CA PHE A 130 3.62 4.20 -14.01
C PHE A 130 2.56 5.24 -14.38
N ARG A 131 2.63 5.82 -15.58
CA ARG A 131 1.61 6.78 -16.05
C ARG A 131 0.23 6.13 -16.21
N LEU A 132 0.18 4.90 -16.73
CA LEU A 132 -1.08 4.15 -16.84
C LEU A 132 -1.67 3.88 -15.45
N ALA A 133 -0.86 3.45 -14.48
CA ALA A 133 -1.29 3.23 -13.11
C ALA A 133 -1.71 4.54 -12.42
N ALA A 134 -1.06 5.67 -12.71
CA ALA A 134 -1.42 6.98 -12.15
C ALA A 134 -2.82 7.46 -12.59
N SER A 135 -3.34 6.91 -13.70
CA SER A 135 -4.73 7.09 -14.10
C SER A 135 -5.73 6.38 -13.20
N GLY A 136 -5.28 5.49 -12.30
CA GLY A 136 -6.01 4.67 -11.31
C GLY A 136 -7.36 4.08 -11.76
N LYS A 137 -7.50 3.81 -13.06
CA LYS A 137 -8.64 3.03 -13.59
C LYS A 137 -8.60 1.63 -12.95
N PRO A 138 -9.70 1.13 -12.34
CA PRO A 138 -9.67 -0.11 -11.57
C PRO A 138 -9.15 -1.34 -12.34
N ARG A 139 -9.42 -1.42 -13.65
CA ARG A 139 -8.91 -2.49 -14.51
C ARG A 139 -7.39 -2.46 -14.64
N ILE A 140 -6.82 -1.28 -14.85
CA ILE A 140 -5.37 -1.10 -15.03
C ILE A 140 -4.64 -1.39 -13.72
N VAL A 141 -5.18 -0.88 -12.61
CA VAL A 141 -4.64 -1.12 -11.26
C VAL A 141 -4.64 -2.61 -10.94
N ARG A 142 -5.76 -3.31 -11.17
CA ARG A 142 -5.84 -4.76 -10.97
C ARG A 142 -4.90 -5.57 -11.86
N TYR A 143 -4.72 -5.14 -13.11
CA TYR A 143 -3.74 -5.76 -13.99
C TYR A 143 -2.33 -5.68 -13.40
N PHE A 144 -1.93 -4.50 -12.93
CA PHE A 144 -0.61 -4.32 -12.32
C PHE A 144 -0.49 -4.98 -10.94
N LEU A 145 -1.54 -4.97 -10.12
CA LEU A 145 -1.58 -5.76 -8.88
C LEU A 145 -1.21 -7.23 -9.16
N LYS A 146 -1.88 -7.85 -10.14
CA LYS A 146 -1.57 -9.22 -10.56
C LYS A 146 -0.15 -9.35 -11.13
N GLN A 147 0.28 -8.42 -11.99
CA GLN A 147 1.61 -8.44 -12.61
C GLN A 147 2.74 -8.40 -11.55
N TYR A 148 2.56 -7.61 -10.50
CA TYR A 148 3.52 -7.43 -9.40
C TYR A 148 3.24 -8.37 -8.20
N ARG A 149 2.34 -9.35 -8.34
CA ARG A 149 1.97 -10.32 -7.30
C ARG A 149 1.51 -9.67 -5.99
N LEU A 150 0.77 -8.57 -6.11
CA LEU A 150 0.13 -7.87 -4.99
C LEU A 150 -1.36 -8.23 -4.96
N LEU A 151 -1.82 -8.86 -3.87
CA LEU A 151 -3.26 -9.12 -3.69
C LEU A 151 -4.06 -7.81 -3.57
N GLU A 152 -5.24 -7.75 -4.20
CA GLU A 152 -6.19 -6.63 -4.06
C GLU A 152 -6.67 -6.55 -2.60
N MET A 153 -6.40 -5.42 -1.92
CA MET A 153 -6.88 -5.17 -0.56
C MET A 153 -8.22 -4.42 -0.60
N PRO A 154 -9.10 -4.53 0.41
CA PRO A 154 -10.29 -3.69 0.46
C PRO A 154 -9.92 -2.22 0.66
N GLU A 155 -10.62 -1.33 -0.03
CA GLU A 155 -10.36 0.12 0.04
C GLU A 155 -10.83 0.76 1.35
N ALA A 156 -11.78 0.12 2.05
CA ALA A 156 -12.10 0.46 3.43
C ALA A 156 -10.93 0.17 4.40
N TRP A 157 -9.88 -0.50 3.92
CA TRP A 157 -8.66 -0.82 4.65
C TRP A 157 -8.92 -1.51 5.99
N ASN A 158 -9.91 -2.40 6.01
CA ASN A 158 -10.41 -3.08 7.20
C ASN A 158 -10.12 -4.59 7.22
N HIS A 159 -9.30 -5.09 6.29
CA HIS A 159 -8.88 -6.49 6.25
C HIS A 159 -7.97 -6.84 7.42
N LEU A 160 -7.81 -8.15 7.67
CA LEU A 160 -6.89 -8.69 8.65
C LEU A 160 -5.63 -9.15 7.93
N ALA A 161 -4.63 -8.27 7.87
CA ALA A 161 -3.29 -8.58 7.40
C ALA A 161 -2.25 -8.22 8.46
N PHE A 162 -1.39 -9.17 8.78
CA PHE A 162 -0.45 -9.05 9.88
C PHE A 162 0.85 -9.82 9.61
N ASP A 163 1.84 -9.54 10.45
CA ASP A 163 2.99 -10.42 10.64
C ASP A 163 3.42 -10.31 12.11
N ASP A 164 3.39 -11.42 12.84
CA ASP A 164 3.69 -11.43 14.27
C ASP A 164 5.19 -11.63 14.59
N HIS A 165 6.07 -11.78 13.59
CA HIS A 165 7.52 -11.87 13.80
C HIS A 165 8.32 -11.42 12.57
N VAL A 166 8.91 -10.22 12.63
CA VAL A 166 9.74 -9.65 11.57
C VAL A 166 10.96 -8.92 12.16
N HIS A 167 12.01 -8.81 11.36
CA HIS A 167 13.25 -8.13 11.72
C HIS A 167 13.56 -6.92 10.84
N ASP A 168 14.12 -5.89 11.44
CA ASP A 168 14.68 -4.73 10.77
C ASP A 168 16.23 -4.81 10.69
N ALA A 169 16.84 -3.76 10.14
CA ALA A 169 18.29 -3.65 9.97
C ALA A 169 19.09 -3.63 11.29
N PHE A 170 18.46 -3.35 12.43
CA PHE A 170 19.14 -3.33 13.73
C PHE A 170 19.26 -4.72 14.37
N THR A 171 18.63 -5.75 13.77
CA THR A 171 18.81 -7.15 14.13
C THR A 171 19.40 -7.95 12.97
N LYS A 172 18.65 -8.89 12.38
CA LYS A 172 19.05 -9.73 11.23
C LYS A 172 18.39 -9.33 9.90
N GLY A 173 17.55 -8.31 9.91
CA GLY A 173 16.86 -7.79 8.73
C GLY A 173 17.78 -6.92 7.86
N ARG A 174 17.38 -6.65 6.61
CA ARG A 174 18.16 -5.82 5.67
C ARG A 174 17.71 -4.37 5.56
N LYS A 175 16.54 -4.04 6.12
CA LYS A 175 15.82 -2.78 5.84
C LYS A 175 15.74 -1.94 7.11
N SER A 176 15.98 -0.63 6.99
CA SER A 176 15.73 0.31 8.08
C SER A 176 14.26 0.25 8.54
N PRO A 177 13.94 0.68 9.77
CA PRO A 177 12.56 0.74 10.26
C PRO A 177 11.60 1.42 9.28
N THR A 178 11.96 2.60 8.76
CA THR A 178 11.15 3.32 7.76
C THR A 178 10.91 2.49 6.48
N HIS A 179 11.95 1.84 5.95
CA HIS A 179 11.83 1.00 4.76
C HIS A 179 10.96 -0.23 5.02
N LEU A 180 11.12 -0.87 6.18
CA LEU A 180 10.31 -2.01 6.58
C LEU A 180 8.82 -1.66 6.60
N ILE A 181 8.46 -0.52 7.19
CA ILE A 181 7.08 -0.03 7.26
C ILE A 181 6.52 0.29 5.88
N MET A 182 7.30 0.96 5.01
CA MET A 182 6.89 1.22 3.63
C MET A 182 6.55 -0.09 2.90
N ASP A 183 7.42 -1.10 2.98
CA ASP A 183 7.20 -2.39 2.31
C ASP A 183 6.04 -3.18 2.94
N ALA A 184 5.85 -3.09 4.26
CA ALA A 184 4.68 -3.66 4.94
C ALA A 184 3.39 -3.06 4.38
N TRP A 185 3.35 -1.73 4.23
CA TRP A 185 2.20 -1.03 3.69
C TRP A 185 1.93 -1.37 2.21
N ILE A 186 2.98 -1.44 1.38
CA ILE A 186 2.85 -1.87 -0.04
C ILE A 186 2.23 -3.27 -0.14
N LYS A 187 2.56 -4.18 0.78
CA LYS A 187 1.96 -5.52 0.83
C LYS A 187 0.53 -5.52 1.38
N GLY A 188 0.10 -4.45 2.03
CA GLY A 188 -1.19 -4.33 2.68
C GLY A 188 -1.21 -4.82 4.12
N VAL A 189 -0.05 -4.96 4.79
CA VAL A 189 0.02 -5.34 6.20
C VAL A 189 -0.53 -4.20 7.06
N ARG A 190 -1.42 -4.52 8.01
CA ARG A 190 -2.02 -3.56 8.95
C ARG A 190 -1.48 -3.68 10.37
N ARG A 191 -0.97 -4.86 10.74
CA ARG A 191 -0.37 -5.09 12.05
C ARG A 191 0.99 -5.74 11.90
N LEU A 192 2.01 -5.11 12.46
CA LEU A 192 3.38 -5.62 12.39
C LEU A 192 3.94 -5.79 13.81
N ARG A 193 4.59 -6.92 14.07
CA ARG A 193 5.44 -7.06 15.25
C ARG A 193 6.89 -7.18 14.83
N VAL A 194 7.70 -6.24 15.29
CA VAL A 194 9.14 -6.22 15.02
C VAL A 194 9.87 -6.71 16.25
N ILE A 195 10.69 -7.73 16.08
CA ILE A 195 11.41 -8.41 17.15
C ILE A 195 12.87 -7.96 17.15
N HIS A 196 13.27 -7.38 18.28
CA HIS A 196 14.65 -7.01 18.58
C HIS A 196 15.28 -8.06 19.50
N TYR A 197 16.55 -8.39 19.30
CA TYR A 197 17.24 -9.33 20.18
C TYR A 197 17.90 -8.61 21.33
N ASN A 198 17.62 -9.08 22.54
CA ASN A 198 18.17 -8.70 23.84
C ASN A 198 17.94 -7.23 24.27
N TYR A 199 17.97 -6.26 23.36
CA TYR A 199 17.76 -4.85 23.66
C TYR A 199 17.21 -4.07 22.46
N ILE A 200 16.66 -2.88 22.72
CA ILE A 200 16.27 -1.91 21.69
C ILE A 200 16.82 -0.52 22.04
N ARG A 201 17.26 0.21 21.02
CA ARG A 201 17.70 1.59 21.17
C ARG A 201 16.49 2.54 21.12
N PRO A 202 16.42 3.57 21.97
CA PRO A 202 15.32 4.54 21.94
C PRO A 202 15.08 5.16 20.55
N GLU A 203 16.16 5.46 19.81
CA GLU A 203 16.07 6.07 18.48
C GLU A 203 15.45 5.12 17.46
N THR A 204 15.80 3.82 17.53
CA THR A 204 15.21 2.78 16.68
C THR A 204 13.73 2.60 16.99
N ALA A 205 13.36 2.60 18.28
CA ALA A 205 11.96 2.52 18.70
C ALA A 205 11.16 3.73 18.21
N ALA A 206 11.71 4.94 18.35
CA ALA A 206 11.10 6.17 17.87
C ALA A 206 10.87 6.13 16.35
N GLU A 207 11.90 5.81 15.56
CA GLU A 207 11.77 5.73 14.10
C GLU A 207 10.68 4.72 13.69
N LEU A 208 10.67 3.54 14.32
CA LEU A 208 9.72 2.48 13.98
C LEU A 208 8.27 2.88 14.31
N MET A 209 8.04 3.47 15.48
CA MET A 209 6.71 3.92 15.90
C MET A 209 6.22 5.10 15.07
N GLU A 210 7.07 6.10 14.80
CA GLU A 210 6.72 7.25 13.97
C GLU A 210 6.45 6.87 12.51
N ALA A 211 7.24 5.95 11.94
CA ALA A 211 7.00 5.45 10.59
C ALA A 211 5.68 4.69 10.52
N ALA A 212 5.40 3.84 11.52
CA ALA A 212 4.17 3.07 11.60
C ALA A 212 2.93 3.94 11.75
N ASP A 213 2.99 4.95 12.63
CA ASP A 213 1.93 5.95 12.79
C ASP A 213 1.69 6.73 11.49
N ALA A 214 2.78 7.18 10.84
CA ALA A 214 2.69 7.82 9.54
C ALA A 214 1.94 6.93 8.53
N MET A 215 2.25 5.64 8.42
CA MET A 215 1.59 4.77 7.43
C MET A 215 0.27 4.14 7.90
N GLY A 216 -0.19 4.43 9.12
CA GLY A 216 -1.39 3.83 9.70
C GLY A 216 -1.27 2.31 9.94
N ILE A 217 -0.06 1.84 10.26
CA ILE A 217 0.22 0.43 10.60
C ILE A 217 0.28 0.31 12.12
N MET A 218 -0.46 -0.64 12.69
CA MET A 218 -0.35 -0.96 14.11
C MET A 218 0.95 -1.73 14.38
N ILE A 219 1.91 -1.09 15.02
CA ILE A 219 3.18 -1.72 15.38
C ILE A 219 3.21 -2.19 16.84
N ARG A 220 3.90 -3.31 17.08
CA ARG A 220 4.31 -3.77 18.41
C ARG A 220 5.78 -4.13 18.39
N ILE A 221 6.53 -3.62 19.35
CA ILE A 221 7.94 -3.94 19.53
C ILE A 221 8.02 -5.11 20.51
N GLY A 222 8.69 -6.18 20.10
CA GLY A 222 9.03 -7.30 20.98
C GLY A 222 10.54 -7.35 21.20
N ILE A 223 10.95 -7.75 22.39
CA ILE A 223 12.35 -8.03 22.72
C ILE A 223 12.46 -9.52 23.01
N GLU A 224 13.27 -10.23 22.23
CA GLU A 224 13.53 -11.65 22.39
C GLU A 224 14.77 -11.84 23.25
N PHE A 225 14.60 -12.62 24.31
CA PHE A 225 15.64 -13.00 25.27
C PHE A 225 15.86 -14.51 25.22
N PHE A 226 17.08 -14.91 25.58
CA PHE A 226 17.46 -16.31 25.75
C PHE A 226 17.53 -16.64 27.24
N ALA A 227 16.86 -17.71 27.65
CA ALA A 227 16.90 -18.24 29.01
C ALA A 227 17.44 -19.68 29.01
N SER A 228 18.18 -20.07 30.04
CA SER A 228 18.77 -21.40 30.16
C SER A 228 17.72 -22.47 30.46
N PHE A 229 17.62 -23.51 29.63
CA PHE A 229 16.62 -24.58 29.76
C PHE A 229 17.19 -25.93 29.30
N HIS A 230 17.49 -26.83 30.25
CA HIS A 230 18.01 -28.21 30.02
C HIS A 230 19.17 -28.27 29.00
N ASN A 231 20.24 -27.53 29.25
CA ASN A 231 21.42 -27.39 28.38
C ASN A 231 21.14 -26.80 26.98
N ARG A 232 19.95 -26.23 26.79
CA ARG A 232 19.55 -25.46 25.60
C ARG A 232 19.08 -24.08 26.04
N HIS A 233 18.72 -23.24 25.08
CA HIS A 233 18.14 -21.93 25.37
C HIS A 233 16.67 -21.91 24.96
N ALA A 234 15.80 -21.46 25.87
CA ALA A 234 14.42 -21.11 25.57
C ALA A 234 14.35 -19.65 25.10
N GLN A 235 13.64 -19.42 24.00
CA GLN A 235 13.46 -18.10 23.41
C GLN A 235 12.15 -17.47 23.90
N ILE A 236 12.27 -16.37 24.64
CA ILE A 236 11.12 -15.67 25.25
C ILE A 236 11.01 -14.28 24.65
N ILE A 237 9.89 -14.02 23.98
CA ILE A 237 9.59 -12.71 23.38
C ILE A 237 8.70 -11.91 24.33
N TRP A 238 9.25 -10.85 24.88
CA TRP A 238 8.55 -9.89 25.73
C TRP A 238 8.02 -8.72 24.92
N VAL A 239 6.72 -8.46 25.01
CA VAL A 239 6.04 -7.36 24.32
C VAL A 239 5.36 -6.45 25.35
N PRO A 240 5.98 -5.32 25.75
CA PRO A 240 5.33 -4.33 26.58
C PRO A 240 4.17 -3.65 25.83
N ARG A 241 3.12 -3.23 26.56
CA ARG A 241 1.88 -2.67 26.00
C ARG A 241 1.30 -1.56 26.88
N GLY A 242 0.21 -0.95 26.44
CA GLY A 242 -0.54 0.02 27.23
C GLY A 242 -0.06 1.46 27.07
N PHE A 243 0.81 1.72 26.11
CA PHE A 243 1.28 3.06 25.77
C PHE A 243 0.27 3.79 24.89
N ALA A 244 0.07 5.08 25.16
CA ALA A 244 -0.82 5.94 24.39
C ALA A 244 -0.19 6.36 23.04
N ASP A 245 1.10 6.70 23.05
CA ASP A 245 1.85 7.20 21.90
C ASP A 245 3.32 6.71 21.94
N SER A 246 4.12 7.17 20.98
CA SER A 246 5.56 6.89 20.93
C SER A 246 6.32 7.50 22.11
N GLY A 247 5.98 8.72 22.53
CA GLY A 247 6.63 9.40 23.65
C GLY A 247 6.49 8.64 24.96
N ASP A 248 5.32 8.05 25.21
CA ASP A 248 5.06 7.23 26.39
C ASP A 248 5.88 5.94 26.42
N PHE A 249 6.10 5.34 25.25
CA PHE A 249 7.00 4.19 25.13
C PHE A 249 8.46 4.57 25.36
N LEU A 250 8.91 5.73 24.88
CA LEU A 250 10.28 6.21 25.09
C LEU A 250 10.55 6.52 26.57
N ARG A 251 9.63 7.21 27.25
CA ARG A 251 9.71 7.42 28.71
C ARG A 251 9.77 6.10 29.49
N PHE A 252 9.10 5.06 28.99
CA PHE A 252 9.19 3.73 29.58
C PHE A 252 10.60 3.12 29.44
N LEU A 253 11.24 3.26 28.28
CA LEU A 253 12.64 2.82 28.07
C LEU A 253 13.64 3.61 28.92
N GLU A 254 13.32 4.86 29.28
CA GLU A 254 14.19 5.71 30.10
C GLU A 254 14.20 5.34 31.59
N LYS A 255 13.21 4.59 32.08
CA LYS A 255 13.14 4.13 33.48
C LYS A 255 14.40 3.35 33.84
N SER A 256 14.97 3.61 35.02
CA SER A 256 16.25 3.04 35.47
C SER A 256 16.28 1.51 35.37
N GLU A 257 15.25 0.81 35.86
CA GLU A 257 15.20 -0.66 35.83
C GLU A 257 15.15 -1.23 34.40
N VAL A 258 14.46 -0.52 33.49
CA VAL A 258 14.33 -0.93 32.08
C VAL A 258 15.63 -0.66 31.35
N ARG A 259 16.26 0.52 31.60
CA ARG A 259 17.56 0.87 31.05
C ARG A 259 18.63 -0.14 31.45
N ASN A 260 18.69 -0.52 32.72
CA ASN A 260 19.62 -1.55 33.20
C ASN A 260 19.41 -2.89 32.49
N LEU A 261 18.15 -3.31 32.27
CA LEU A 261 17.86 -4.51 31.48
C LEU A 261 18.35 -4.39 30.02
N MET A 262 18.16 -3.22 29.40
CA MET A 262 18.65 -2.98 28.03
C MET A 262 20.18 -3.00 27.96
N GLU A 263 20.87 -2.49 28.98
CA GLU A 263 22.33 -2.53 29.08
C GLU A 263 22.86 -3.96 29.26
N GLU A 264 22.24 -4.75 30.14
CA GLU A 264 22.56 -6.18 30.27
C GLU A 264 22.30 -6.94 28.94
N GLY A 265 21.18 -6.64 28.28
CA GLY A 265 20.85 -7.18 26.96
C GLY A 265 21.89 -6.80 25.90
N ARG A 266 22.46 -5.60 25.98
CA ARG A 266 23.56 -5.18 25.10
C ARG A 266 24.82 -6.02 25.35
N SER A 267 25.17 -6.29 26.61
CA SER A 267 26.29 -7.19 26.93
C SER A 267 26.06 -8.61 26.38
N VAL A 268 24.82 -9.12 26.41
CA VAL A 268 24.46 -10.39 25.77
C VAL A 268 24.71 -10.35 24.26
N SER A 269 24.26 -9.31 23.57
CA SER A 269 24.50 -9.15 22.14
C SER A 269 25.99 -9.01 21.80
N GLU A 270 26.79 -8.37 22.65
CA GLU A 270 28.25 -8.25 22.49
C GLU A 270 28.96 -9.60 22.66
N TYR A 271 28.53 -10.41 23.62
CA TYR A 271 29.00 -11.79 23.80
C TYR A 271 28.67 -12.67 22.59
N GLN A 272 27.41 -12.64 22.11
CA GLN A 272 26.98 -13.37 20.91
C GLN A 272 27.74 -12.91 19.65
N ARG A 273 28.07 -11.62 19.55
CA ARG A 273 28.93 -11.10 18.48
C ARG A 273 30.31 -11.75 18.53
N GLY A 274 30.91 -11.90 19.71
CA GLY A 274 32.19 -12.61 19.89
C GLY A 274 32.14 -14.03 19.33
N GLN A 275 31.09 -14.79 19.65
CA GLN A 275 30.90 -16.15 19.13
C GLN A 275 30.83 -16.22 17.59
N VAL A 276 30.20 -15.23 16.95
CA VAL A 276 30.15 -15.16 15.47
C VAL A 276 31.55 -14.91 14.88
N ILE A 277 32.38 -14.09 15.55
CA ILE A 277 33.76 -13.85 15.14
C ILE A 277 34.61 -15.12 15.33
N ASP A 278 34.40 -15.89 16.39
CA ASP A 278 35.09 -17.17 16.58
C ASP A 278 34.76 -18.17 15.46
N ILE A 279 33.49 -18.23 15.04
CA ILE A 279 33.06 -19.05 13.90
C ILE A 279 33.66 -18.55 12.60
N LEU A 280 33.80 -17.23 12.40
CA LEU A 280 34.52 -16.66 11.26
C LEU A 280 35.99 -17.12 11.25
N HIS A 281 36.66 -17.11 12.40
CA HIS A 281 38.03 -17.62 12.51
C HIS A 281 38.11 -19.13 12.23
N ALA A 282 37.16 -19.93 12.72
CA ALA A 282 37.07 -21.34 12.41
C ALA A 282 36.85 -21.60 10.91
N PHE A 283 36.00 -20.81 10.26
CA PHE A 283 35.80 -20.86 8.81
C PHE A 283 37.09 -20.60 8.05
N ASN A 284 37.86 -19.58 8.43
CA ASN A 284 39.14 -19.26 7.78
C ASN A 284 40.17 -20.38 7.89
N ARG A 285 40.21 -21.09 9.04
CA ARG A 285 41.16 -22.18 9.31
C ARG A 285 40.80 -23.49 8.61
N THR A 286 39.52 -23.80 8.49
CA THR A 286 39.06 -25.13 8.03
C THR A 286 38.21 -25.03 6.77
N HIS A 287 37.01 -24.46 6.88
CA HIS A 287 35.98 -24.53 5.83
C HIS A 287 36.38 -23.81 4.53
N ARG A 288 37.14 -22.72 4.62
CA ARG A 288 37.68 -21.99 3.47
C ARG A 288 38.52 -22.89 2.56
N HIS A 289 39.38 -23.72 3.15
CA HIS A 289 40.24 -24.64 2.40
C HIS A 289 39.41 -25.77 1.74
N THR A 290 38.38 -26.26 2.43
CA THR A 290 37.44 -27.24 1.87
C THR A 290 36.74 -26.68 0.63
N ILE A 291 36.19 -25.47 0.70
CA ILE A 291 35.51 -24.82 -0.43
C ILE A 291 36.47 -24.60 -1.61
N ASN A 292 37.69 -24.12 -1.34
CA ASN A 292 38.72 -23.94 -2.37
C ASN A 292 39.02 -25.25 -3.10
N SER A 293 39.15 -26.37 -2.36
CA SER A 293 39.40 -27.69 -2.94
C SER A 293 38.20 -28.28 -3.69
N GLU A 294 36.97 -28.08 -3.20
CA GLU A 294 35.74 -28.65 -3.76
C GLU A 294 35.35 -27.99 -5.10
N PHE A 295 35.59 -26.68 -5.21
CA PHE A 295 35.20 -25.90 -6.39
C PHE A 295 36.37 -25.47 -7.27
N GLY A 296 37.62 -25.71 -6.86
CA GLY A 296 38.82 -25.25 -7.56
C GLY A 296 38.91 -23.72 -7.57
N LEU A 297 38.73 -23.09 -6.42
CA LEU A 297 38.71 -21.64 -6.24
C LEU A 297 39.82 -21.19 -5.29
N GLU A 298 40.23 -19.93 -5.38
CA GLU A 298 41.07 -19.29 -4.37
C GLU A 298 40.31 -18.16 -3.64
N MET A 299 39.86 -18.48 -2.43
CA MET A 299 39.28 -17.50 -1.52
C MET A 299 40.31 -16.96 -0.52
N ALA A 300 40.46 -15.63 -0.46
CA ALA A 300 41.22 -14.93 0.57
C ALA A 300 40.59 -15.14 1.98
N PRO A 301 41.38 -15.08 3.06
CA PRO A 301 40.82 -15.16 4.41
C PRO A 301 39.87 -13.99 4.68
N LEU A 302 38.76 -14.27 5.37
CA LEU A 302 37.78 -13.26 5.77
C LEU A 302 38.39 -12.32 6.81
N ASN A 303 38.23 -11.01 6.62
CA ASN A 303 38.63 -10.00 7.59
C ASN A 303 37.46 -9.68 8.54
N PRO A 304 37.63 -9.84 9.88
CA PRO A 304 36.62 -9.49 10.88
C PRO A 304 36.14 -8.04 10.81
N GLU A 305 37.01 -7.06 10.56
CA GLU A 305 36.66 -5.64 10.50
C GLU A 305 35.80 -5.35 9.26
N ALA A 306 36.17 -5.92 8.12
CA ALA A 306 35.40 -5.81 6.88
C ALA A 306 34.02 -6.50 7.02
N PHE A 307 33.94 -7.60 7.76
CA PHE A 307 32.67 -8.23 8.10
C PHE A 307 31.79 -7.32 8.99
N MET A 308 32.37 -6.70 10.01
CA MET A 308 31.62 -5.76 10.86
C MET A 308 31.13 -4.53 10.07
N ALA A 309 31.96 -4.00 9.16
CA ALA A 309 31.56 -2.93 8.26
C ALA A 309 30.41 -3.36 7.32
N PHE A 310 30.40 -4.60 6.85
CA PHE A 310 29.32 -5.18 6.06
C PHE A 310 27.99 -5.29 6.85
N VAL A 311 28.05 -5.64 8.14
CA VAL A 311 26.87 -5.70 9.01
C VAL A 311 26.30 -4.29 9.30
N GLY A 312 27.17 -3.28 9.37
CA GLY A 312 26.76 -1.89 9.59
C GLY A 312 26.13 -1.67 10.97
N PHE A 313 24.92 -1.12 11.00
CA PHE A 313 24.18 -0.84 12.26
C PHE A 313 23.50 -2.08 12.89
N GLY A 314 23.52 -3.22 12.20
CA GLY A 314 22.86 -4.44 12.63
C GLY A 314 23.63 -5.24 13.68
N GLN A 315 22.97 -6.26 14.24
CA GLN A 315 23.62 -7.22 15.12
C GLN A 315 24.26 -8.34 14.28
N ALA A 316 25.56 -8.58 14.49
CA ALA A 316 26.27 -9.66 13.81
C ALA A 316 25.60 -11.00 14.11
N SER A 317 25.35 -11.78 13.07
CA SER A 317 24.69 -13.09 13.18
C SER A 317 25.32 -14.07 12.20
N LEU A 318 25.13 -15.37 12.43
CA LEU A 318 25.58 -16.41 11.50
C LEU A 318 24.98 -16.26 10.10
N LEU A 319 23.78 -15.68 10.01
CA LEU A 319 23.14 -15.38 8.74
C LEU A 319 23.84 -14.22 8.01
N HIS A 320 24.36 -13.22 8.74
CA HIS A 320 25.19 -12.17 8.14
C HIS A 320 26.52 -12.75 7.64
N LEU A 321 27.15 -13.63 8.44
CA LEU A 321 28.40 -14.28 8.07
C LEU A 321 28.24 -15.12 6.79
N ALA A 322 27.17 -15.92 6.70
CA ALA A 322 26.89 -16.73 5.52
C ALA A 322 26.75 -15.89 4.23
N LYS A 323 26.10 -14.73 4.33
CA LYS A 323 25.96 -13.80 3.20
C LYS A 323 27.25 -13.11 2.84
N TYR A 324 28.03 -12.71 3.83
CA TYR A 324 29.33 -12.10 3.61
C TYR A 324 30.25 -13.07 2.86
N ILE A 325 30.24 -14.35 3.26
CA ILE A 325 30.93 -15.42 2.54
C ILE A 325 30.39 -15.57 1.11
N HIS A 326 29.07 -15.65 0.93
CA HIS A 326 28.46 -15.77 -0.40
C HIS A 326 28.81 -14.59 -1.33
N LEU A 327 28.79 -13.37 -0.80
CA LEU A 327 29.15 -12.14 -1.52
C LEU A 327 30.59 -12.19 -2.06
N LEU A 328 31.52 -12.75 -1.27
CA LEU A 328 32.92 -12.91 -1.66
C LEU A 328 33.16 -14.10 -2.59
N LEU A 329 32.36 -15.16 -2.45
CA LEU A 329 32.45 -16.37 -3.30
C LEU A 329 31.85 -16.15 -4.68
N LEU A 330 30.77 -15.36 -4.81
CA LEU A 330 30.02 -15.26 -6.07
C LEU A 330 30.87 -14.77 -7.26
N PRO A 331 31.71 -13.71 -7.15
CA PRO A 331 32.61 -13.32 -8.23
C PRO A 331 33.60 -14.42 -8.61
N ARG A 332 34.12 -15.17 -7.64
CA ARG A 332 35.07 -16.28 -7.86
C ARG A 332 34.40 -17.46 -8.56
N MET A 333 33.17 -17.78 -8.19
CA MET A 333 32.37 -18.77 -8.90
C MET A 333 32.06 -18.32 -10.34
N GLN A 334 31.84 -17.02 -10.58
CA GLN A 334 31.64 -16.48 -11.93
C GLN A 334 32.90 -16.60 -12.80
N GLU A 335 34.07 -16.26 -12.26
CA GLU A 335 35.38 -16.45 -12.90
C GLU A 335 35.60 -17.91 -13.27
N ARG A 336 35.42 -18.83 -12.30
CA ARG A 336 35.61 -20.27 -12.53
C ARG A 336 34.64 -20.85 -13.55
N VAL A 337 33.37 -20.46 -13.53
CA VAL A 337 32.39 -20.89 -14.54
C VAL A 337 32.74 -20.35 -15.94
N ALA A 338 33.38 -19.18 -16.04
CA ALA A 338 33.85 -18.66 -17.31
C ALA A 338 35.01 -19.51 -17.88
N GLU A 339 35.96 -19.94 -17.05
CA GLU A 339 37.03 -20.87 -17.43
C GLU A 339 36.47 -22.22 -17.88
N LEU A 340 35.55 -22.78 -17.09
CA LEU A 340 34.88 -24.05 -17.39
C LEU A 340 34.09 -24.01 -18.70
N ARG A 341 33.57 -22.86 -19.13
CA ARG A 341 32.94 -22.70 -20.46
C ARG A 341 33.96 -22.87 -21.60
N GLY A 342 35.19 -22.42 -21.40
CA GLY A 342 36.28 -22.64 -22.36
C GLY A 342 36.64 -24.12 -22.44
N GLU A 343 36.85 -24.76 -21.30
CA GLU A 343 37.16 -26.20 -21.21
C GLU A 343 36.03 -27.09 -21.78
N TYR A 344 34.78 -26.66 -21.67
CA TYR A 344 33.61 -27.39 -22.15
C TYR A 344 33.58 -27.54 -23.68
N ALA A 345 34.14 -26.58 -24.42
CA ALA A 345 34.17 -26.61 -25.89
C ALA A 345 35.00 -27.80 -26.40
N ASP A 346 36.13 -28.04 -25.76
CA ASP A 346 37.13 -29.05 -26.16
C ASP A 346 37.02 -30.38 -25.38
N ALA A 347 36.06 -30.49 -24.44
CA ALA A 347 35.87 -31.65 -23.57
C ALA A 347 35.09 -32.81 -24.23
N ASP A 348 35.42 -34.03 -23.81
CA ASP A 348 34.66 -35.27 -24.09
C ASP A 348 33.33 -35.31 -23.30
N GLU A 349 32.47 -36.29 -23.59
CA GLU A 349 31.14 -36.37 -22.95
C GLU A 349 31.20 -36.53 -21.43
N GLU A 350 32.18 -37.27 -20.91
CA GLU A 350 32.33 -37.50 -19.47
C GLU A 350 32.79 -36.22 -18.75
N LYS A 351 33.78 -35.52 -19.30
CA LYS A 351 34.26 -34.25 -18.76
C LYS A 351 33.21 -33.14 -18.91
N ARG A 352 32.40 -33.14 -19.97
CA ARG A 352 31.24 -32.23 -20.10
C ARG A 352 30.22 -32.43 -18.99
N ARG A 353 29.86 -33.68 -18.65
CA ARG A 353 28.96 -33.97 -17.53
C ARG A 353 29.53 -33.52 -16.18
N ASN A 354 30.83 -33.73 -15.97
CA ASN A 354 31.51 -33.28 -14.73
C ASN A 354 31.54 -31.74 -14.62
N ILE A 355 31.79 -31.04 -15.72
CA ILE A 355 31.75 -29.57 -15.78
C ILE A 355 30.34 -29.05 -15.50
N GLU A 356 29.30 -29.66 -16.10
CA GLU A 356 27.90 -29.30 -15.86
C GLU A 356 27.51 -29.53 -14.39
N ALA A 357 27.86 -30.67 -13.81
CA ALA A 357 27.58 -30.97 -12.41
C ALA A 357 28.29 -29.99 -11.44
N LEU A 358 29.55 -29.63 -11.73
CA LEU A 358 30.31 -28.67 -10.94
C LEU A 358 29.70 -27.25 -11.02
N ALA A 359 29.32 -26.82 -12.23
CA ALA A 359 28.64 -25.55 -12.45
C ALA A 359 27.28 -25.50 -11.76
N ASP A 360 26.51 -26.59 -11.80
CA ASP A 360 25.22 -26.69 -11.12
C ASP A 360 25.35 -26.63 -9.60
N ARG A 361 26.37 -27.25 -9.00
CA ARG A 361 26.65 -27.12 -7.56
C ARG A 361 26.98 -25.69 -7.18
N MET A 362 27.85 -25.01 -7.94
CA MET A 362 28.14 -23.58 -7.74
C MET A 362 26.89 -22.71 -7.95
N ASN A 363 26.02 -23.08 -8.89
CA ASN A 363 24.79 -22.34 -9.19
C ASN A 363 23.76 -22.43 -8.05
N ARG A 364 23.73 -23.56 -7.32
CA ARG A 364 22.83 -23.82 -6.19
C ARG A 364 23.38 -23.35 -4.83
N MET A 365 24.68 -23.05 -4.74
CA MET A 365 25.33 -22.64 -3.50
C MET A 365 24.92 -21.21 -3.12
N ASP A 366 24.06 -21.07 -2.12
CA ASP A 366 23.59 -19.78 -1.60
C ASP A 366 23.96 -19.58 -0.12
N ALA A 367 23.57 -18.44 0.44
CA ALA A 367 23.84 -18.12 1.84
C ALA A 367 23.19 -19.12 2.82
N ASP A 368 22.06 -19.73 2.46
CA ASP A 368 21.40 -20.73 3.31
C ASP A 368 22.20 -22.05 3.29
N ASP A 369 22.69 -22.49 2.12
CA ASP A 369 23.57 -23.65 1.99
C ASP A 369 24.88 -23.47 2.79
N ILE A 370 25.49 -22.29 2.70
CA ILE A 370 26.70 -21.95 3.47
C ILE A 370 26.42 -22.03 4.98
N HIS A 371 25.29 -21.48 5.43
CA HIS A 371 24.91 -21.50 6.83
C HIS A 371 24.80 -22.94 7.37
N HIS A 372 24.04 -23.80 6.69
CA HIS A 372 23.81 -25.18 7.13
C HIS A 372 25.06 -26.06 7.06
N ARG A 373 25.85 -25.95 5.99
CA ARG A 373 27.03 -26.80 5.77
C ARG A 373 28.22 -26.45 6.65
N PHE A 374 28.46 -25.15 6.89
CA PHE A 374 29.73 -24.70 7.47
C PHE A 374 29.60 -23.92 8.77
N LEU A 375 28.49 -23.21 9.01
CA LEU A 375 28.40 -22.23 10.11
C LEU A 375 27.57 -22.69 11.30
N THR A 376 26.94 -23.87 11.22
CA THR A 376 26.18 -24.41 12.36
C THR A 376 27.11 -24.74 13.53
N PRO A 377 26.66 -24.57 14.80
CA PRO A 377 27.48 -24.86 15.97
C PRO A 377 28.05 -26.28 15.99
N GLY A 378 27.27 -27.28 15.57
CA GLY A 378 27.73 -28.67 15.49
C GLY A 378 28.86 -28.92 14.48
N ARG A 379 29.07 -28.02 13.51
CA ARG A 379 30.20 -28.07 12.56
C ARG A 379 31.44 -27.35 13.07
N ASN A 380 31.33 -26.64 14.20
CA ASN A 380 32.37 -25.82 14.78
C ASN A 380 32.48 -26.06 16.31
N PRO A 381 32.76 -27.31 16.75
CA PRO A 381 32.71 -27.69 18.18
C PRO A 381 33.73 -26.97 19.08
N GLY A 382 34.70 -26.24 18.51
CA GLY A 382 35.67 -25.41 19.25
C GLY A 382 35.55 -23.90 19.00
N ALA A 383 34.49 -23.44 18.31
CA ALA A 383 34.21 -22.04 18.08
C ALA A 383 32.89 -21.67 18.78
N GLY A 384 33.04 -21.13 19.98
CA GLY A 384 31.97 -20.81 20.92
C GLY A 384 32.57 -20.78 22.32
N GLY A 385 32.34 -19.68 23.06
CA GLY A 385 32.91 -19.52 24.40
C GLY A 385 32.50 -20.63 25.37
N SER A 386 33.33 -20.86 26.39
CA SER A 386 33.01 -21.66 27.58
C SER A 386 31.66 -21.22 28.14
N GLY A 387 30.79 -22.18 28.50
CA GLY A 387 29.46 -21.88 29.07
C GLY A 387 29.53 -21.03 30.35
N ASP A 388 30.66 -21.06 31.05
CA ASP A 388 30.92 -20.32 32.28
C ASP A 388 31.11 -18.81 32.07
N ASP A 389 31.42 -18.35 30.85
CA ASP A 389 31.63 -16.93 30.51
C ASP A 389 30.36 -16.24 30.00
N ALA A 390 29.21 -16.93 29.98
CA ALA A 390 27.96 -16.38 29.48
C ALA A 390 27.44 -15.24 30.39
N PRO A 391 26.93 -14.12 29.84
CA PRO A 391 26.40 -13.02 30.66
C PRO A 391 25.22 -13.47 31.55
N ALA A 392 25.10 -12.87 32.74
CA ALA A 392 24.12 -13.27 33.76
C ALA A 392 22.67 -13.37 33.25
N LEU A 393 22.26 -12.48 32.34
CA LEU A 393 20.92 -12.50 31.76
C LEU A 393 20.61 -13.79 30.97
N MET A 394 21.60 -14.41 30.32
CA MET A 394 21.44 -15.69 29.60
C MET A 394 21.42 -16.90 30.53
N GLN A 395 21.96 -16.77 31.75
CA GLN A 395 22.04 -17.86 32.72
C GLN A 395 20.72 -18.06 33.48
N LEU A 396 19.82 -17.05 33.46
CA LEU A 396 18.53 -17.12 34.13
C LEU A 396 17.66 -18.26 33.59
N SER A 397 16.94 -18.92 34.49
CA SER A 397 15.86 -19.83 34.09
C SER A 397 14.69 -19.06 33.45
N PRO A 398 13.86 -19.72 32.63
CA PRO A 398 12.67 -19.11 32.04
C PRO A 398 11.73 -18.47 33.06
N CYS A 399 11.53 -19.10 34.23
CA CYS A 399 10.68 -18.56 35.28
C CYS A 399 11.27 -17.30 35.90
N GLU A 400 12.57 -17.28 36.21
CA GLU A 400 13.25 -16.11 36.79
C GLU A 400 13.24 -14.92 35.83
N LEU A 401 13.51 -15.17 34.54
CA LEU A 401 13.44 -14.14 33.51
C LEU A 401 12.01 -13.58 33.39
N VAL A 402 11.00 -14.45 33.33
CA VAL A 402 9.58 -14.04 33.25
C VAL A 402 9.16 -13.25 34.49
N ASP A 403 9.58 -13.67 35.68
CA ASP A 403 9.31 -12.98 36.94
C ASP A 403 9.95 -11.59 36.94
N ARG A 404 11.21 -11.48 36.50
CA ARG A 404 11.90 -10.19 36.36
C ARG A 404 11.17 -9.26 35.39
N LEU A 405 10.82 -9.75 34.20
CA LEU A 405 10.09 -8.98 33.17
C LEU A 405 8.71 -8.51 33.65
N SER A 406 8.04 -9.31 34.49
CA SER A 406 6.71 -8.98 35.02
C SER A 406 6.72 -7.82 36.02
N ARG A 407 7.86 -7.55 36.66
CA ARG A 407 8.02 -6.46 37.63
C ARG A 407 8.22 -5.10 36.95
N LEU A 408 8.81 -5.09 35.75
CA LEU A 408 9.12 -3.87 35.01
C LEU A 408 7.88 -3.13 34.49
N HIS A 409 6.84 -3.88 34.12
CA HIS A 409 5.61 -3.30 33.59
C HIS A 409 4.42 -4.23 33.80
N SER A 410 3.28 -3.68 34.23
CA SER A 410 2.08 -4.49 34.50
C SER A 410 1.36 -4.94 33.21
N ALA A 411 1.43 -4.12 32.16
CA ALA A 411 0.77 -4.39 30.88
C ALA A 411 1.77 -4.95 29.86
N TYR A 412 2.00 -6.26 29.91
CA TYR A 412 2.91 -6.95 28.98
C TYR A 412 2.27 -8.22 28.43
N ARG A 413 2.81 -8.74 27.33
CA ARG A 413 2.51 -10.08 26.82
C ARG A 413 3.81 -10.82 26.56
N ILE A 414 3.86 -12.06 27.01
CA ILE A 414 4.96 -12.98 26.71
C ILE A 414 4.51 -13.98 25.64
N THR A 415 5.31 -14.09 24.59
CA THR A 415 5.21 -15.14 23.57
C THR A 415 6.39 -16.09 23.75
N LEU A 416 6.12 -17.39 23.82
CA LEU A 416 7.15 -18.42 23.72
C LEU A 416 7.41 -18.73 22.24
N ASN A 417 8.66 -18.61 21.80
CA ASN A 417 9.07 -19.07 20.49
C ASN A 417 9.32 -20.58 20.54
N LEU A 418 8.74 -21.32 19.60
CA LEU A 418 8.71 -22.78 19.61
C LEU A 418 9.82 -23.44 18.78
N SER A 419 10.68 -22.67 18.13
CA SER A 419 11.77 -23.21 17.31
C SER A 419 12.60 -24.22 18.12
N ASN A 420 12.65 -25.48 17.65
CA ASN A 420 13.33 -26.61 18.29
C ASN A 420 12.79 -27.04 19.68
N MET A 421 11.54 -26.70 20.01
CA MET A 421 10.87 -27.15 21.24
C MET A 421 9.88 -28.29 20.96
N LYS A 422 9.86 -29.28 21.85
CA LYS A 422 8.84 -30.34 21.82
C LYS A 422 7.63 -29.97 22.70
N VAL A 423 6.52 -30.69 22.55
CA VAL A 423 5.31 -30.46 23.36
C VAL A 423 5.57 -30.61 24.87
N GLU A 424 6.45 -31.53 25.29
CA GLU A 424 6.88 -31.66 26.67
C GLU A 424 7.61 -30.40 27.19
N ASP A 425 8.45 -29.78 26.37
CA ASP A 425 9.17 -28.54 26.71
C ASP A 425 8.16 -27.40 26.92
N VAL A 426 7.18 -27.29 26.01
CA VAL A 426 6.13 -26.26 26.09
C VAL A 426 5.27 -26.44 27.32
N LEU A 427 4.76 -27.65 27.59
CA LEU A 427 3.92 -27.92 28.76
C LEU A 427 4.66 -27.58 30.08
N GLU A 428 5.92 -27.97 30.17
CA GLU A 428 6.77 -27.69 31.33
C GLU A 428 6.91 -26.19 31.57
N LEU A 429 7.22 -25.41 30.52
CA LEU A 429 7.38 -23.96 30.60
C LEU A 429 6.08 -23.23 30.93
N LEU A 430 4.94 -23.66 30.36
CA LEU A 430 3.63 -23.08 30.67
C LEU A 430 3.27 -23.23 32.15
N TYR A 431 3.56 -24.41 32.73
CA TYR A 431 3.32 -24.69 34.13
C TYR A 431 4.29 -23.94 35.05
N GLU A 432 5.60 -24.02 34.80
CA GLU A 432 6.61 -23.34 35.63
C GLU A 432 6.46 -21.83 35.66
N CYS A 433 6.14 -21.22 34.51
CA CYS A 433 5.91 -19.78 34.42
C CYS A 433 4.55 -19.35 35.01
N ARG A 434 3.78 -20.27 35.61
CA ARG A 434 2.51 -20.01 36.31
C ARG A 434 1.50 -19.23 35.46
N GLY A 435 1.36 -19.60 34.19
CA GLY A 435 0.39 -18.94 33.30
C GLY A 435 0.83 -17.60 32.70
N ARG A 436 2.04 -17.09 33.01
CA ARG A 436 2.51 -15.79 32.51
C ARG A 436 2.86 -15.80 31.02
N ILE A 437 3.25 -16.96 30.48
CA ILE A 437 3.34 -17.18 29.04
C ILE A 437 1.91 -17.23 28.50
N SER A 438 1.54 -16.23 27.71
CA SER A 438 0.16 -16.03 27.25
C SER A 438 -0.04 -16.29 25.75
N ARG A 439 1.06 -16.52 25.03
CA ARG A 439 1.10 -16.70 23.58
C ARG A 439 2.15 -17.74 23.21
N LEU A 440 1.87 -18.47 22.15
CA LEU A 440 2.80 -19.41 21.52
C LEU A 440 3.00 -18.98 20.07
N GLU A 441 4.25 -18.87 19.61
CA GLU A 441 4.56 -18.73 18.19
C GLU A 441 4.42 -20.09 17.52
N ILE A 442 3.17 -20.45 17.22
CA ILE A 442 2.81 -21.79 16.75
C ILE A 442 3.28 -22.07 15.32
N PHE A 443 3.54 -21.02 14.54
CA PHE A 443 3.95 -21.15 13.15
C PHE A 443 4.93 -20.04 12.77
N ASN A 444 6.10 -20.47 12.30
CA ASN A 444 7.11 -19.62 11.71
C ASN A 444 7.37 -20.10 10.28
N LEU A 445 7.24 -19.20 9.30
CA LEU A 445 7.40 -19.54 7.88
C LEU A 445 8.81 -20.06 7.53
N LYS A 446 9.83 -19.59 8.24
CA LYS A 446 11.21 -20.08 8.09
C LYS A 446 11.34 -21.52 8.57
N ASP A 447 10.83 -21.81 9.76
CA ASP A 447 10.86 -23.19 10.31
C ASP A 447 10.05 -24.15 9.45
N PHE A 448 8.94 -23.66 8.87
CA PHE A 448 8.15 -24.42 7.91
C PHE A 448 8.95 -24.79 6.66
N ALA A 449 9.69 -23.85 6.08
CA ALA A 449 10.51 -24.10 4.90
C ALA A 449 11.71 -25.03 5.19
N ASP A 450 12.22 -25.01 6.43
CA ASP A 450 13.26 -25.92 6.92
C ASP A 450 12.72 -27.32 7.31
N CYS A 451 11.42 -27.59 7.07
CA CYS A 451 10.72 -28.82 7.46
C CYS A 451 10.76 -29.12 8.98
N LYS A 452 10.87 -28.10 9.84
CA LYS A 452 10.88 -28.23 11.30
C LYS A 452 9.47 -28.10 11.88
N VAL A 453 8.53 -28.93 11.44
CA VAL A 453 7.10 -28.76 11.75
C VAL A 453 6.46 -29.94 12.48
N ASP A 454 7.20 -31.02 12.67
CA ASP A 454 6.68 -32.29 13.22
C ASP A 454 6.08 -32.16 14.63
N HIS A 455 6.55 -31.17 15.40
CA HIS A 455 6.11 -30.92 16.78
C HIS A 455 4.85 -30.03 16.86
N ILE A 456 4.45 -29.36 15.78
CA ILE A 456 3.34 -28.39 15.77
C ILE A 456 1.98 -29.04 16.08
N PRO A 457 1.61 -30.21 15.54
CA PRO A 457 0.30 -30.83 15.82
C PRO A 457 0.08 -31.14 17.30
N ASP A 458 1.10 -31.69 17.98
CA ASP A 458 1.04 -32.00 19.41
C ASP A 458 0.89 -30.72 20.25
N ILE A 459 1.55 -29.62 19.85
CA ILE A 459 1.46 -28.32 20.54
C ILE A 459 0.09 -27.65 20.29
N ASP A 460 -0.47 -27.73 19.08
CA ASP A 460 -1.84 -27.26 18.83
C ASP A 460 -2.83 -28.06 19.68
N ARG A 461 -2.69 -29.39 19.74
CA ARG A 461 -3.53 -30.24 20.61
C ARG A 461 -3.42 -29.84 22.08
N LEU A 462 -2.22 -29.54 22.58
CA LEU A 462 -2.03 -29.01 23.93
C LEU A 462 -2.75 -27.66 24.13
N GLN A 463 -2.56 -26.71 23.21
CA GLN A 463 -3.20 -25.39 23.26
C GLN A 463 -4.72 -25.50 23.27
N GLN A 464 -5.31 -26.33 22.38
CA GLN A 464 -6.76 -26.55 22.33
C GLN A 464 -7.28 -27.22 23.60
N SER A 465 -6.53 -28.17 24.17
CA SER A 465 -6.92 -28.87 25.40
C SER A 465 -7.01 -27.89 26.57
N ILE A 466 -6.03 -26.98 26.70
CA ILE A 466 -6.02 -25.94 27.73
C ILE A 466 -7.15 -24.92 27.49
N ASN A 467 -7.26 -24.38 26.27
CA ASN A 467 -8.21 -23.30 25.96
C ASN A 467 -9.68 -23.73 26.07
N ASN A 468 -10.00 -24.97 25.70
CA ASN A 468 -11.37 -25.51 25.78
C ASN A 468 -11.65 -26.20 27.12
N ALA A 469 -10.72 -26.13 28.08
CA ALA A 469 -10.80 -26.82 29.36
C ALA A 469 -11.07 -28.34 29.24
N ASN A 470 -10.46 -29.01 28.25
CA ASN A 470 -10.65 -30.43 28.00
C ASN A 470 -9.68 -31.30 28.83
N VAL A 471 -10.09 -31.68 30.04
CA VAL A 471 -9.31 -32.48 30.98
C VAL A 471 -8.90 -33.84 30.38
N ILE A 472 -9.80 -34.48 29.63
CA ILE A 472 -9.58 -35.84 29.10
C ILE A 472 -8.43 -35.82 28.08
N GLN A 473 -8.46 -34.86 27.15
CA GLN A 473 -7.41 -34.72 26.14
C GLN A 473 -6.07 -34.33 26.76
N LEU A 474 -6.08 -33.40 27.73
CA LEU A 474 -4.88 -32.97 28.44
C LEU A 474 -4.24 -34.15 29.20
N LYS A 475 -5.02 -34.91 29.96
CA LYS A 475 -4.55 -36.10 30.68
C LYS A 475 -3.91 -37.13 29.73
N ARG A 476 -4.56 -37.42 28.59
CA ARG A 476 -4.00 -38.35 27.59
C ARG A 476 -2.67 -37.86 27.06
N LEU A 477 -2.57 -36.58 26.69
CA LEU A 477 -1.33 -35.98 26.17
C LEU A 477 -0.19 -36.03 27.19
N ILE A 478 -0.48 -35.77 28.48
CA ILE A 478 0.52 -35.87 29.56
C ILE A 478 1.00 -37.31 29.72
N LEU A 479 0.10 -38.30 29.69
CA LEU A 479 0.46 -39.72 29.76
C LEU A 479 1.27 -40.18 28.55
N GLU A 480 0.93 -39.71 27.34
CA GLU A 480 1.69 -39.93 26.10
C GLU A 480 3.13 -39.38 26.25
N ILE A 481 3.28 -38.16 26.76
CA ILE A 481 4.60 -37.56 27.06
C ILE A 481 5.39 -38.41 28.06
N ILE A 482 4.78 -38.83 29.17
CA ILE A 482 5.43 -39.66 30.18
C ILE A 482 5.90 -40.99 29.57
N SER A 483 5.09 -41.61 28.70
CA SER A 483 5.47 -42.85 28.00
C SER A 483 6.69 -42.64 27.11
N ARG A 484 6.70 -41.59 26.27
CA ARG A 484 7.85 -41.27 25.38
C ARG A 484 9.14 -41.00 26.17
N LEU A 485 9.03 -40.33 27.31
CA LEU A 485 10.20 -40.06 28.17
C LEU A 485 10.74 -41.33 28.83
N ARG A 486 9.88 -42.30 29.18
CA ARG A 486 10.30 -43.60 29.72
C ARG A 486 11.09 -44.40 28.69
N GLU A 487 10.76 -44.29 27.41
CA GLU A 487 11.48 -44.97 26.32
C GLU A 487 12.89 -44.41 26.09
N THR A 488 13.13 -43.12 26.40
CA THR A 488 14.44 -42.48 26.21
C THR A 488 15.46 -42.87 27.29
N ASN A 489 15.00 -43.17 28.51
CA ASN A 489 15.76 -43.73 29.64
C ASN A 489 17.08 -43.00 30.01
N ASP A 490 17.08 -41.66 30.03
CA ASP A 490 18.19 -40.82 30.50
C ASP A 490 17.85 -40.13 31.85
N SER A 491 18.86 -39.70 32.60
CA SER A 491 18.74 -39.03 33.92
C SER A 491 17.83 -37.78 33.84
N LEU A 492 17.97 -37.00 32.77
CA LEU A 492 17.09 -35.85 32.50
C LEU A 492 15.63 -36.30 32.30
N ALA A 493 15.40 -37.39 31.58
CA ALA A 493 14.07 -37.91 31.32
C ALA A 493 13.38 -38.39 32.61
N LEU A 494 14.12 -39.04 33.51
CA LEU A 494 13.62 -39.48 34.82
C LEU A 494 13.16 -38.30 35.69
N MET A 495 13.96 -37.22 35.75
CA MET A 495 13.58 -36.00 36.47
C MET A 495 12.33 -35.35 35.86
N ARG A 496 12.25 -35.26 34.53
CA ARG A 496 11.08 -34.71 33.85
C ARG A 496 9.82 -35.56 34.05
N ILE A 497 9.93 -36.88 34.09
CA ILE A 497 8.79 -37.78 34.41
C ILE A 497 8.19 -37.46 35.78
N GLN A 498 9.03 -37.25 36.81
CA GLN A 498 8.53 -36.87 38.14
C GLN A 498 7.76 -35.54 38.09
N LYS A 499 8.29 -34.57 37.33
CA LYS A 499 7.64 -33.27 37.13
C LYS A 499 6.31 -33.39 36.38
N PHE A 500 6.22 -34.20 35.32
CA PHE A 500 4.96 -34.42 34.61
C PHE A 500 3.95 -35.21 35.44
N ASN A 501 4.36 -36.10 36.33
CA ASN A 501 3.46 -36.72 37.31
C ASN A 501 2.87 -35.68 38.29
N TRP A 502 3.67 -34.69 38.70
CA TRP A 502 3.19 -33.55 39.48
C TRP A 502 2.19 -32.69 38.70
N ILE A 503 2.49 -32.33 37.46
CA ILE A 503 1.57 -31.59 36.58
C ILE A 503 0.27 -32.38 36.35
N LEU A 504 0.37 -33.71 36.23
CA LEU A 504 -0.79 -34.60 36.10
C LEU A 504 -1.67 -34.60 37.37
N ALA A 505 -1.06 -34.50 38.56
CA ALA A 505 -1.80 -34.37 39.81
C ALA A 505 -2.41 -32.96 39.98
N ASP A 506 -1.75 -31.92 39.47
CA ASP A 506 -2.15 -30.50 39.58
C ASP A 506 -2.72 -29.91 38.27
N MET A 507 -3.46 -30.72 37.50
CA MET A 507 -4.03 -30.26 36.23
C MET A 507 -5.05 -29.11 36.41
N GLU A 508 -5.76 -29.07 37.54
CA GLU A 508 -6.75 -28.03 37.81
C GLU A 508 -6.10 -26.65 37.87
N SER A 509 -4.94 -26.51 38.54
CA SER A 509 -4.20 -25.26 38.59
C SER A 509 -3.72 -24.82 37.21
N LEU A 510 -3.18 -25.75 36.41
CA LEU A 510 -2.75 -25.47 35.04
C LEU A 510 -3.89 -24.94 34.18
N MET A 511 -5.09 -25.52 34.29
CA MET A 511 -6.28 -25.04 33.58
C MET A 511 -6.78 -23.70 34.13
N GLY A 512 -6.74 -23.54 35.46
CA GLY A 512 -7.12 -22.31 36.16
C GLY A 512 -6.31 -21.10 35.70
N MET A 513 -5.01 -21.28 35.44
CA MET A 513 -4.12 -20.24 34.91
C MET A 513 -4.61 -19.60 33.60
N TYR A 514 -5.29 -20.37 32.74
CA TYR A 514 -5.70 -19.93 31.41
C TYR A 514 -7.22 -19.72 31.24
N ARG A 515 -8.02 -19.97 32.29
CA ARG A 515 -9.49 -19.89 32.24
C ARG A 515 -10.02 -18.52 31.82
N VAL A 516 -9.41 -17.43 32.32
CA VAL A 516 -9.82 -16.04 32.01
C VAL A 516 -9.10 -15.51 30.77
N ARG A 517 -7.86 -15.96 30.54
CA ARG A 517 -6.99 -15.48 29.46
C ARG A 517 -6.47 -16.70 28.70
N PRO A 518 -7.19 -17.16 27.65
CA PRO A 518 -6.75 -18.31 26.87
C PRO A 518 -5.43 -18.04 26.17
N LEU A 519 -4.67 -19.11 25.93
CA LEU A 519 -3.45 -19.10 25.13
C LEU A 519 -3.78 -18.69 23.69
N LYS A 520 -3.01 -17.75 23.14
CA LYS A 520 -3.20 -17.27 21.77
C LYS A 520 -2.02 -17.65 20.88
N SER A 521 -2.32 -18.12 19.68
CA SER A 521 -1.31 -18.40 18.67
C SER A 521 -0.75 -17.10 18.06
N ARG A 522 0.52 -17.15 17.67
CA ARG A 522 1.22 -16.16 16.85
C ARG A 522 1.78 -16.84 15.63
N ILE A 523 1.67 -16.15 14.50
CA ILE A 523 2.08 -16.66 13.19
C ILE A 523 2.95 -15.58 12.56
N GLY A 524 4.24 -15.91 12.41
CA GLY A 524 5.27 -15.00 11.95
C GLY A 524 5.91 -15.48 10.65
N SER A 525 6.44 -14.55 9.85
CA SER A 525 7.25 -14.93 8.69
C SER A 525 8.73 -15.16 9.04
N ASP A 526 9.20 -14.61 10.15
CA ASP A 526 10.63 -14.47 10.48
C ASP A 526 11.44 -13.87 9.30
N SER A 527 10.80 -12.97 8.55
CA SER A 527 11.38 -12.46 7.31
C SER A 527 12.53 -11.51 7.60
N THR A 528 13.71 -11.92 7.19
CA THR A 528 14.92 -11.09 7.21
C THR A 528 15.09 -10.29 5.91
N GLY A 529 14.31 -10.63 4.88
CA GLY A 529 14.44 -10.12 3.53
C GLY A 529 15.66 -10.64 2.77
N HIS A 530 16.44 -11.57 3.30
CA HIS A 530 17.70 -11.96 2.67
C HIS A 530 17.70 -13.33 1.98
N SER A 531 16.87 -14.28 2.44
CA SER A 531 16.74 -15.56 1.75
C SER A 531 15.92 -15.37 0.47
N ARG A 532 16.38 -15.97 -0.62
CA ARG A 532 15.67 -16.04 -1.90
C ARG A 532 14.71 -17.23 -1.98
N ARG A 533 14.82 -18.18 -1.03
CA ARG A 533 13.98 -19.38 -0.93
C ARG A 533 12.68 -19.11 -0.17
N LEU A 534 12.72 -18.21 0.81
CA LEU A 534 11.58 -17.89 1.67
C LEU A 534 10.67 -16.82 1.06
N PRO A 535 9.34 -16.92 1.24
CA PRO A 535 8.44 -15.82 0.94
C PRO A 535 8.80 -14.59 1.79
N GLY A 536 8.63 -13.40 1.22
CA GLY A 536 8.78 -12.16 1.99
C GLY A 536 7.72 -12.00 3.09
N MET A 537 7.97 -11.09 4.03
CA MET A 537 7.06 -10.66 5.10
C MET A 537 5.58 -10.54 4.68
N GLY A 538 4.67 -10.83 5.61
CA GLY A 538 3.25 -10.45 5.55
C GLY A 538 2.32 -11.63 5.28
N LEU A 539 1.27 -11.71 6.10
CA LEU A 539 0.21 -12.71 6.03
C LEU A 539 -1.15 -12.00 6.00
N ALA A 540 -2.16 -12.63 5.40
CA ALA A 540 -3.53 -12.14 5.44
C ALA A 540 -4.54 -13.27 5.67
N VAL A 541 -5.63 -12.94 6.36
CA VAL A 541 -6.77 -13.84 6.52
C VAL A 541 -7.65 -13.72 5.28
N LEU A 542 -7.70 -14.79 4.50
CA LEU A 542 -8.33 -14.87 3.18
C LEU A 542 -9.80 -14.40 3.19
N ASP A 543 -10.53 -14.76 4.24
CA ASP A 543 -11.96 -14.43 4.41
C ASP A 543 -12.22 -12.91 4.43
N THR A 544 -11.23 -12.13 4.85
CA THR A 544 -11.34 -10.66 4.97
C THR A 544 -10.95 -9.92 3.70
N LEU A 545 -10.36 -10.63 2.72
CA LEU A 545 -9.97 -10.07 1.43
C LEU A 545 -11.17 -9.99 0.47
N PRO A 546 -11.12 -9.12 -0.56
CA PRO A 546 -12.15 -9.08 -1.60
C PRO A 546 -12.31 -10.45 -2.29
N LYS A 547 -13.55 -10.81 -2.65
CA LYS A 547 -13.87 -12.09 -3.33
C LYS A 547 -12.99 -12.38 -4.56
N ARG A 548 -12.47 -11.34 -5.23
CA ARG A 548 -11.56 -11.48 -6.37
C ARG A 548 -10.18 -11.98 -5.94
N ALA A 549 -9.60 -11.38 -4.90
CA ALA A 549 -8.34 -11.86 -4.32
C ALA A 549 -8.48 -13.28 -3.79
N GLN A 550 -9.61 -13.61 -3.14
CA GLN A 550 -9.88 -14.98 -2.70
C GLN A 550 -9.90 -15.99 -3.86
N ARG A 551 -10.53 -15.64 -4.98
CA ARG A 551 -10.54 -16.48 -6.18
C ARG A 551 -9.18 -16.59 -6.84
N GLU A 552 -8.37 -15.54 -6.77
CA GLU A 552 -7.01 -15.54 -7.32
C GLU A 552 -6.13 -16.53 -6.56
N VAL A 553 -6.13 -16.51 -5.22
CA VAL A 553 -5.40 -17.47 -4.38
C VAL A 553 -5.87 -18.91 -4.64
N ARG A 554 -7.20 -19.15 -4.72
CA ARG A 554 -7.74 -20.50 -4.98
C ARG A 554 -7.42 -21.05 -6.37
N LYS A 555 -7.14 -20.18 -7.35
CA LYS A 555 -6.82 -20.56 -8.73
C LYS A 555 -5.33 -20.53 -9.02
N ASP A 556 -4.50 -20.33 -8.01
CA ASP A 556 -3.08 -20.15 -8.19
C ASP A 556 -2.38 -21.49 -8.45
N GLU A 557 -2.39 -21.92 -9.71
CA GLU A 557 -1.67 -23.12 -10.18
C GLU A 557 -0.16 -22.95 -10.13
N ALA A 558 0.34 -21.71 -10.09
CA ALA A 558 1.77 -21.41 -10.10
C ALA A 558 2.43 -21.49 -8.71
N GLY A 559 1.67 -21.77 -7.65
CA GLY A 559 2.17 -21.85 -6.28
C GLY A 559 2.77 -20.53 -5.79
N ALA A 560 2.31 -19.39 -6.30
CA ALA A 560 2.79 -18.08 -5.90
C ALA A 560 2.30 -17.70 -4.50
N TYR A 561 1.15 -18.17 -4.03
CA TYR A 561 0.62 -17.90 -2.69
C TYR A 561 0.53 -19.20 -1.89
N MET A 562 1.06 -19.20 -0.67
CA MET A 562 0.97 -20.34 0.23
C MET A 562 -0.18 -20.14 1.21
N VAL A 563 -1.11 -21.11 1.26
CA VAL A 563 -2.10 -21.19 2.33
C VAL A 563 -1.47 -21.94 3.51
N ILE A 564 -1.34 -21.25 4.64
CA ILE A 564 -0.80 -21.80 5.89
C ILE A 564 -1.83 -22.77 6.49
N PRO A 565 -1.42 -23.92 7.05
CA PRO A 565 -2.31 -24.96 7.61
C PRO A 565 -2.96 -24.55 8.95
N PHE A 566 -3.39 -23.29 9.07
CA PHE A 566 -4.05 -22.74 10.24
C PHE A 566 -5.34 -22.04 9.84
N TYR A 567 -6.37 -22.24 10.65
CA TYR A 567 -7.67 -21.60 10.50
C TYR A 567 -7.93 -20.68 11.69
N VAL A 568 -8.28 -19.42 11.41
CA VAL A 568 -8.73 -18.44 12.41
C VAL A 568 -10.16 -18.01 12.13
N GLN A 569 -11.02 -18.04 13.15
CA GLN A 569 -12.41 -17.62 13.00
C GLN A 569 -12.49 -16.10 12.87
N THR A 570 -13.17 -15.63 11.82
CA THR A 570 -13.38 -14.21 11.55
C THR A 570 -14.85 -13.83 11.64
N PHE A 571 -15.11 -12.60 12.05
CA PHE A 571 -16.44 -12.03 12.17
C PHE A 571 -16.48 -10.65 11.54
N PHE A 572 -17.57 -10.36 10.85
CA PHE A 572 -17.82 -9.05 10.26
C PHE A 572 -18.72 -8.22 11.17
N ARG A 573 -18.28 -7.02 11.55
CA ARG A 573 -18.99 -6.10 12.44
C ARG A 573 -19.47 -4.87 11.67
N LEU A 574 -20.76 -4.55 11.81
CA LEU A 574 -21.38 -3.31 11.34
C LEU A 574 -21.69 -2.42 12.54
N ILE A 575 -21.06 -1.25 12.62
CA ILE A 575 -21.27 -0.27 13.69
C ILE A 575 -22.02 0.92 13.10
N TYR A 576 -23.16 1.28 13.66
CA TYR A 576 -23.97 2.42 13.21
C TYR A 576 -23.75 3.61 14.14
N GLY A 577 -23.30 4.73 13.57
CA GLY A 577 -23.17 6.00 14.28
C GLY A 577 -24.51 6.71 14.46
N GLN A 578 -24.54 7.74 15.31
CA GLN A 578 -25.70 8.63 15.41
C GLN A 578 -25.94 9.32 14.07
N ALA A 579 -27.22 9.51 13.71
CA ALA A 579 -27.57 10.18 12.46
C ALA A 579 -27.03 11.62 12.51
N ALA A 580 -26.26 12.02 11.50
CA ALA A 580 -25.87 13.41 11.32
C ALA A 580 -27.14 14.29 11.27
N LYS A 581 -27.10 15.49 11.87
CA LYS A 581 -28.17 16.49 11.74
C LYS A 581 -28.25 16.94 10.27
N ALA A 582 -28.95 16.18 9.44
CA ALA A 582 -29.26 16.57 8.08
C ALA A 582 -30.29 17.71 8.09
N GLY A 583 -30.31 18.55 7.04
CA GLY A 583 -31.30 19.61 6.89
C GLY A 583 -32.74 19.09 7.01
N THR A 584 -33.65 19.96 7.47
CA THR A 584 -35.01 19.62 7.94
C THR A 584 -35.80 18.76 6.95
N LEU A 585 -35.72 19.07 5.66
CA LEU A 585 -36.51 18.42 4.60
C LEU A 585 -35.98 17.01 4.24
N LEU A 586 -34.65 16.84 4.19
CA LEU A 586 -34.01 15.55 3.94
C LEU A 586 -34.20 14.59 5.12
N SER A 587 -34.20 15.13 6.35
CA SER A 587 -34.44 14.36 7.56
C SER A 587 -35.86 13.77 7.63
N LEU A 588 -36.85 14.51 7.13
CA LEU A 588 -38.24 14.09 7.01
C LEU A 588 -38.40 12.95 5.99
N LEU A 589 -37.82 13.14 4.80
CA LEU A 589 -37.85 12.14 3.72
C LEU A 589 -37.15 10.84 4.12
N MET A 590 -36.00 10.94 4.81
CA MET A 590 -35.31 9.76 5.34
C MET A 590 -36.05 9.09 6.49
N SER A 591 -36.86 9.82 7.27
CA SER A 591 -37.71 9.23 8.31
C SER A 591 -38.82 8.38 7.71
N VAL A 592 -39.43 8.83 6.60
CA VAL A 592 -40.41 8.04 5.84
C VAL A 592 -39.77 6.79 5.23
N ILE A 593 -38.58 6.92 4.62
CA ILE A 593 -37.85 5.77 4.06
C ILE A 593 -37.49 4.74 5.14
N ARG A 594 -37.14 5.19 6.35
CA ARG A 594 -36.81 4.30 7.48
C ARG A 594 -38.03 3.58 8.07
N ALA A 595 -39.24 4.07 7.83
CA ALA A 595 -40.47 3.41 8.24
C ALA A 595 -40.79 2.17 7.38
N ILE A 596 -40.17 2.04 6.20
CA ILE A 596 -40.32 0.87 5.34
C ILE A 596 -39.58 -0.33 5.96
N PRO A 597 -40.22 -1.50 6.14
CA PRO A 597 -39.56 -2.71 6.63
C PRO A 597 -38.30 -3.04 5.84
N GLY A 598 -37.17 -3.22 6.53
CA GLY A 598 -35.86 -3.48 5.92
C GLY A 598 -35.01 -2.25 5.57
N LEU A 599 -35.57 -1.02 5.63
CA LEU A 599 -34.87 0.24 5.35
C LEU A 599 -34.63 1.11 6.60
N ALA A 600 -34.88 0.59 7.80
CA ALA A 600 -34.71 1.30 9.08
C ALA A 600 -33.29 1.88 9.32
N LEU A 601 -32.27 1.32 8.64
CA LEU A 601 -30.87 1.72 8.74
C LEU A 601 -30.45 2.70 7.61
N ALA A 602 -31.37 3.06 6.70
CA ALA A 602 -31.08 3.92 5.56
C ALA A 602 -30.62 5.31 6.01
N GLY A 603 -29.50 5.77 5.46
CA GLY A 603 -28.93 7.09 5.76
C GLY A 603 -28.26 7.25 7.12
N ARG A 604 -28.02 6.16 7.88
CA ARG A 604 -27.14 6.22 9.04
C ARG A 604 -25.68 6.03 8.59
N LEU A 605 -24.78 6.81 9.18
CA LEU A 605 -23.34 6.58 9.03
C LEU A 605 -23.04 5.20 9.61
N HIS A 606 -22.35 4.35 8.85
CA HIS A 606 -21.99 3.02 9.28
C HIS A 606 -20.51 2.76 9.03
N HIS A 607 -19.88 2.09 9.99
CA HIS A 607 -18.51 1.64 9.92
C HIS A 607 -18.49 0.11 9.82
N ARG A 608 -17.60 -0.41 8.97
CA ARG A 608 -17.46 -1.84 8.67
C ARG A 608 -16.09 -2.30 9.14
N ASP A 609 -16.05 -3.31 10.00
CA ASP A 609 -14.77 -3.82 10.50
C ASP A 609 -14.75 -5.35 10.57
N TRP A 610 -13.57 -5.93 10.42
CA TRP A 610 -13.33 -7.36 10.59
C TRP A 610 -12.59 -7.60 11.90
N PHE A 611 -13.04 -8.58 12.68
CA PHE A 611 -12.32 -9.02 13.87
C PHE A 611 -12.05 -10.52 13.84
N ALA A 612 -10.84 -10.92 14.22
CA ALA A 612 -10.44 -12.32 14.38
C ALA A 612 -10.49 -12.73 15.86
N ARG A 613 -11.02 -13.93 16.10
CA ARG A 613 -10.98 -14.56 17.43
C ARG A 613 -9.70 -15.38 17.56
N GLU A 614 -8.58 -14.72 17.90
CA GLU A 614 -7.23 -15.32 17.88
C GLU A 614 -7.10 -16.61 18.73
N GLU A 615 -7.88 -16.74 19.80
CA GLU A 615 -7.91 -17.92 20.68
C GLU A 615 -8.49 -19.19 20.03
N THR A 616 -9.17 -19.08 18.88
CA THR A 616 -9.67 -20.24 18.13
C THR A 616 -8.74 -20.67 17.01
N THR A 617 -7.56 -20.07 16.92
CA THR A 617 -6.59 -20.45 15.90
C THR A 617 -6.24 -21.92 16.13
N LYS A 618 -6.46 -22.75 15.12
CA LYS A 618 -6.21 -24.19 15.18
C LYS A 618 -5.61 -24.68 13.87
N MET A 619 -4.89 -25.78 13.93
CA MET A 619 -4.41 -26.45 12.73
C MET A 619 -5.60 -27.02 11.93
N SER A 620 -5.54 -26.93 10.61
CA SER A 620 -6.62 -27.36 9.71
C SER A 620 -6.05 -27.70 8.33
N ASP A 621 -6.55 -28.78 7.72
CA ASP A 621 -6.21 -29.15 6.34
C ASP A 621 -6.60 -28.05 5.34
N CYS A 622 -7.69 -27.32 5.66
CA CYS A 622 -8.15 -26.14 4.94
C CYS A 622 -7.90 -24.90 5.80
N GLY A 623 -6.70 -24.33 5.71
CA GLY A 623 -6.38 -23.06 6.35
C GLY A 623 -7.02 -21.86 5.66
N ASN A 624 -7.14 -20.74 6.37
CA ASN A 624 -7.65 -19.47 5.82
C ASN A 624 -6.64 -18.33 5.92
N ILE A 625 -5.36 -18.62 6.19
CA ILE A 625 -4.28 -17.65 6.25
C ILE A 625 -3.39 -17.84 5.03
N VAL A 626 -3.08 -16.77 4.31
CA VAL A 626 -2.29 -16.79 3.08
C VAL A 626 -1.08 -15.88 3.17
N THR A 627 0.04 -16.26 2.55
CA THR A 627 1.21 -15.39 2.40
C THR A 627 0.91 -14.23 1.43
N LEU A 628 1.36 -13.02 1.78
CA LEU A 628 1.23 -11.82 0.93
C LEU A 628 2.38 -11.67 -0.07
N SER A 629 3.43 -12.47 0.07
CA SER A 629 4.57 -12.52 -0.83
C SER A 629 4.65 -13.91 -1.46
N GLY A 630 5.01 -13.97 -2.73
CA GLY A 630 5.18 -15.24 -3.41
C GLY A 630 6.61 -15.74 -3.50
N PHE A 631 6.75 -17.03 -3.80
CA PHE A 631 8.04 -17.68 -3.98
C PHE A 631 8.75 -17.16 -5.22
N SER A 632 10.06 -16.94 -5.08
CA SER A 632 10.96 -16.83 -6.22
C SER A 632 11.13 -18.23 -6.80
N THR A 633 10.66 -18.46 -8.03
CA THR A 633 10.96 -19.69 -8.77
C THR A 633 12.47 -19.72 -9.05
N GLU A 634 13.17 -20.60 -8.33
CA GLU A 634 14.59 -20.95 -8.39
C GLU A 634 15.60 -19.86 -7.99
N ALA A 635 16.12 -19.99 -6.76
CA ALA A 635 17.20 -19.17 -6.22
C ALA A 635 18.57 -19.63 -6.76
N ASN A 636 18.80 -19.46 -8.06
CA ASN A 636 20.07 -19.81 -8.69
C ASN A 636 21.00 -18.58 -8.78
N ASN A 637 22.32 -18.81 -8.74
CA ASN A 637 23.33 -17.75 -8.88
C ASN A 637 23.47 -17.21 -10.33
N GLY A 638 22.72 -17.76 -11.29
CA GLY A 638 22.79 -17.38 -12.70
C GLY A 638 24.03 -17.94 -13.42
N LEU A 639 24.66 -18.94 -12.82
CA LEU A 639 25.85 -19.61 -13.29
C LEU A 639 25.44 -20.78 -14.20
N TYR A 640 25.53 -20.57 -15.51
CA TYR A 640 25.17 -21.59 -16.50
C TYR A 640 26.32 -21.81 -17.48
N ILE A 641 26.64 -23.07 -17.79
CA ILE A 641 27.60 -23.41 -18.86
C ILE A 641 26.96 -23.15 -20.21
N LYS A 642 25.80 -23.77 -20.48
CA LYS A 642 24.87 -23.37 -21.53
C LYS A 642 23.75 -22.59 -20.87
N LYS A 643 23.55 -21.32 -21.23
CA LYS A 643 22.35 -20.60 -20.78
C LYS A 643 21.13 -21.45 -21.16
N PRO A 644 20.25 -21.82 -20.21
CA PRO A 644 18.99 -22.41 -20.58
C PRO A 644 18.31 -21.46 -21.58
N PRO A 645 17.46 -21.95 -22.50
CA PRO A 645 16.59 -21.07 -23.27
C PRO A 645 15.68 -20.37 -22.27
N GLY A 646 16.17 -19.27 -21.69
CA GLY A 646 15.38 -18.41 -20.83
C GLY A 646 14.17 -17.98 -21.67
N PRO A 647 13.02 -17.70 -21.04
CA PRO A 647 11.88 -17.20 -21.78
C PRO A 647 12.38 -16.00 -22.57
N GLY A 648 12.50 -16.19 -23.89
CA GLY A 648 13.06 -15.21 -24.80
C GLY A 648 12.16 -14.01 -24.79
N LYS A 649 12.37 -13.11 -23.82
CA LYS A 649 11.75 -11.79 -23.83
C LYS A 649 12.58 -10.99 -24.81
N LYS A 650 12.39 -11.28 -26.11
CA LYS A 650 12.54 -10.26 -27.15
C LYS A 650 11.88 -9.00 -26.58
N PRO A 651 12.54 -7.83 -26.61
CA PRO A 651 11.91 -6.61 -26.11
C PRO A 651 10.55 -6.48 -26.78
N ARG A 652 9.47 -6.59 -26.00
CA ARG A 652 8.09 -6.73 -26.49
C ARG A 652 7.54 -5.35 -26.89
N LEU A 653 8.36 -4.58 -27.60
CA LEU A 653 8.13 -3.20 -28.00
C LEU A 653 7.00 -3.05 -29.04
N HIS A 654 6.49 -4.15 -29.58
CA HIS A 654 5.46 -4.18 -30.63
C HIS A 654 4.07 -4.60 -30.11
N ARG A 655 3.75 -4.34 -28.84
CA ARG A 655 2.41 -4.60 -28.29
C ARG A 655 1.53 -3.36 -28.43
N PHE A 656 0.27 -3.55 -28.82
CA PHE A 656 -0.78 -2.50 -28.85
C PHE A 656 -0.91 -1.71 -27.53
N GLU A 657 -0.44 -2.28 -26.43
CA GLU A 657 -0.42 -1.67 -25.10
C GLU A 657 0.39 -0.37 -25.03
N TYR A 658 1.49 -0.27 -25.79
CA TYR A 658 2.45 0.85 -25.74
C TYR A 658 2.23 1.92 -26.82
N LEU A 659 1.13 1.82 -27.58
CA LEU A 659 0.78 2.81 -28.60
C LEU A 659 0.53 4.18 -27.95
N ARG A 660 0.92 5.24 -28.65
CA ARG A 660 0.65 6.62 -28.23
C ARG A 660 -0.82 6.87 -27.94
N THR A 661 -1.07 7.69 -26.90
CA THR A 661 -2.43 7.96 -26.42
C THR A 661 -3.33 8.57 -27.51
N HIS A 662 -2.80 9.49 -28.31
CA HIS A 662 -3.54 10.10 -29.42
C HIS A 662 -3.98 9.09 -30.47
N PHE A 663 -3.09 8.19 -30.87
CA PHE A 663 -3.40 7.17 -31.87
C PHE A 663 -4.45 6.18 -31.35
N LYS A 664 -4.32 5.76 -30.09
CA LYS A 664 -5.31 4.91 -29.42
C LYS A 664 -6.69 5.57 -29.34
N ASN A 665 -6.72 6.88 -29.06
CA ASN A 665 -7.97 7.65 -29.00
C ASN A 665 -8.64 7.78 -30.36
N SER A 666 -7.89 8.05 -31.43
CA SER A 666 -8.44 8.06 -32.79
C SER A 666 -9.01 6.70 -33.18
N LEU A 667 -8.30 5.62 -32.85
CA LEU A 667 -8.74 4.25 -33.12
C LEU A 667 -10.08 3.93 -32.41
N LYS A 668 -10.23 4.32 -31.13
CA LYS A 668 -11.50 4.14 -30.38
C LYS A 668 -12.68 4.84 -31.04
N VAL A 669 -12.47 6.08 -31.50
CA VAL A 669 -13.53 6.86 -32.17
C VAL A 669 -13.94 6.18 -33.47
N ILE A 670 -12.97 5.72 -34.29
CA ILE A 670 -13.24 4.97 -35.53
C ILE A 670 -14.00 3.68 -35.24
N PHE A 671 -13.56 2.89 -34.25
CA PHE A 671 -14.22 1.64 -33.87
C PHE A 671 -15.65 1.82 -33.36
N GLY A 672 -15.98 2.96 -32.75
CA GLY A 672 -17.36 3.29 -32.40
C GLY A 672 -18.17 3.84 -33.57
N PHE A 673 -17.56 4.70 -34.39
CA PHE A 673 -18.26 5.44 -35.44
C PHE A 673 -18.67 4.54 -36.61
N VAL A 674 -17.78 3.66 -37.08
CA VAL A 674 -18.04 2.81 -38.25
C VAL A 674 -19.26 1.89 -38.03
N PRO A 675 -19.39 1.13 -36.92
CA PRO A 675 -20.58 0.31 -36.68
C PRO A 675 -21.86 1.13 -36.53
N ALA A 676 -21.78 2.29 -35.88
CA ALA A 676 -22.94 3.16 -35.71
C ALA A 676 -23.43 3.71 -37.04
N PHE A 677 -22.51 4.20 -37.88
CA PHE A 677 -22.80 4.71 -39.22
C PHE A 677 -23.44 3.64 -40.09
N LEU A 678 -22.86 2.43 -40.12
CA LEU A 678 -23.40 1.32 -40.90
C LEU A 678 -24.81 0.92 -40.41
N THR A 679 -25.04 0.93 -39.10
CA THR A 679 -26.36 0.61 -38.54
C THR A 679 -27.40 1.65 -38.95
N PHE A 680 -27.11 2.95 -38.78
CA PHE A 680 -28.04 4.02 -39.18
C PHE A 680 -28.37 3.97 -40.66
N TYR A 681 -27.37 3.73 -41.50
CA TYR A 681 -27.54 3.62 -42.94
C TYR A 681 -28.44 2.45 -43.36
N LEU A 682 -28.40 1.33 -42.63
CA LEU A 682 -29.13 0.10 -42.98
C LEU A 682 -30.54 -0.01 -42.35
N THR A 683 -30.83 0.73 -41.28
CA THR A 683 -32.04 0.51 -40.45
C THR A 683 -33.07 1.62 -40.50
N HIS A 684 -32.69 2.83 -40.95
CA HIS A 684 -33.57 4.00 -40.90
C HIS A 684 -33.98 4.48 -42.28
N ASP A 685 -35.28 4.68 -42.48
CA ASP A 685 -35.85 5.13 -43.75
C ASP A 685 -35.70 6.64 -43.99
N TRP A 686 -35.46 7.43 -42.94
CA TRP A 686 -35.28 8.88 -43.05
C TRP A 686 -33.85 9.24 -43.43
N TRP A 687 -33.66 9.84 -44.61
CA TRP A 687 -32.34 10.15 -45.19
C TRP A 687 -31.41 10.97 -44.26
N VAL A 688 -31.95 11.90 -43.47
CA VAL A 688 -31.16 12.69 -42.52
C VAL A 688 -30.60 11.80 -41.42
N LEU A 689 -31.41 10.89 -40.86
CA LEU A 689 -30.94 9.99 -39.82
C LEU A 689 -30.05 8.87 -40.39
N ALA A 690 -30.32 8.41 -41.61
CA ALA A 690 -29.51 7.40 -42.29
C ALA A 690 -28.08 7.89 -42.58
N CYS A 691 -27.92 9.12 -43.08
CA CYS A 691 -26.62 9.69 -43.44
C CYS A 691 -25.94 10.45 -42.29
N PHE A 692 -26.69 11.19 -41.49
CA PHE A 692 -26.15 12.04 -40.41
C PHE A 692 -26.40 11.51 -38.99
N GLY A 693 -27.15 10.41 -38.82
CA GLY A 693 -27.51 9.89 -37.50
C GLY A 693 -26.31 9.61 -36.61
N ALA A 694 -25.26 8.98 -37.15
CA ALA A 694 -24.02 8.74 -36.40
C ALA A 694 -23.32 10.03 -35.96
N PHE A 695 -23.26 11.05 -36.83
CA PHE A 695 -22.68 12.36 -36.51
C PHE A 695 -23.49 13.07 -35.43
N ILE A 696 -24.82 13.03 -35.50
CA ILE A 696 -25.71 13.62 -34.48
C ILE A 696 -25.54 12.90 -33.14
N TRP A 697 -25.52 11.57 -33.11
CA TRP A 697 -25.32 10.79 -31.88
C TRP A 697 -23.98 11.07 -31.21
N PHE A 698 -22.91 11.13 -32.00
CA PHE A 698 -21.57 11.46 -31.52
C PHE A 698 -21.49 12.92 -31.06
N GLY A 699 -22.14 13.85 -31.78
CA GLY A 699 -22.23 15.27 -31.42
C GLY A 699 -22.91 15.49 -30.07
N ILE A 700 -24.09 14.90 -29.87
CA ILE A 700 -24.84 15.00 -28.59
C ILE A 700 -24.00 14.42 -27.44
N THR A 701 -23.39 13.25 -27.64
CA THR A 701 -22.59 12.59 -26.60
C THR A 701 -21.29 13.34 -26.30
N GLY A 702 -20.63 13.89 -27.32
CA GLY A 702 -19.44 14.72 -27.18
C GLY A 702 -19.75 15.99 -26.39
N LEU A 703 -20.81 16.71 -26.80
CA LEU A 703 -21.28 17.92 -26.13
C LEU A 703 -21.68 17.66 -24.68
N ARG A 704 -22.40 16.55 -24.41
CA ARG A 704 -22.75 16.11 -23.06
C ARG A 704 -21.51 15.98 -22.16
N ASN A 705 -20.46 15.29 -22.61
CA ASN A 705 -19.25 15.11 -21.81
C ASN A 705 -18.55 16.45 -21.53
N ILE A 706 -18.54 17.36 -22.50
CA ILE A 706 -17.97 18.71 -22.33
C ILE A 706 -18.78 19.50 -21.30
N LEU A 707 -20.11 19.55 -21.45
CA LEU A 707 -21.01 20.22 -20.50
C LEU A 707 -20.89 19.65 -19.08
N GLN A 708 -20.77 18.33 -18.96
CA GLN A 708 -20.55 17.66 -17.69
C GLN A 708 -19.23 18.08 -17.03
N SER A 709 -18.12 18.05 -17.75
CA SER A 709 -16.82 18.51 -17.27
C SER A 709 -16.87 19.97 -16.79
N VAL A 710 -17.56 20.84 -17.52
CA VAL A 710 -17.71 22.26 -17.18
C VAL A 710 -18.62 22.48 -15.96
N MET A 711 -19.73 21.75 -15.84
CA MET A 711 -20.62 21.84 -14.67
C MET A 711 -19.96 21.31 -13.39
N ALA A 712 -19.20 20.22 -13.50
CA ALA A 712 -18.42 19.65 -12.40
C ALA A 712 -17.31 20.60 -11.91
N GLY A 713 -16.70 21.36 -12.83
CA GLY A 713 -15.64 22.34 -12.56
C GLY A 713 -16.08 23.63 -11.86
N GLY A 714 -17.37 23.99 -11.90
CA GLY A 714 -17.85 25.23 -11.25
C GLY A 714 -19.04 25.91 -11.94
N GLY A 715 -19.37 25.52 -13.17
CA GLY A 715 -20.43 26.15 -13.97
C GLY A 715 -19.98 27.45 -14.68
N LEU A 716 -20.95 28.29 -15.07
CA LEU A 716 -20.73 29.50 -15.88
C LEU A 716 -20.02 30.65 -15.11
N ARG A 717 -20.05 30.66 -13.77
CA ARG A 717 -19.26 31.58 -12.93
C ARG A 717 -17.86 31.00 -12.76
N ARG A 718 -17.02 31.21 -13.78
CA ARG A 718 -15.65 30.69 -13.90
C ARG A 718 -14.67 31.43 -12.99
N SER A 719 -13.61 30.74 -12.57
CA SER A 719 -12.32 31.39 -12.35
C SER A 719 -11.71 31.71 -13.73
N PRO A 720 -11.28 32.95 -14.01
CA PRO A 720 -10.79 33.36 -15.33
C PRO A 720 -9.49 32.63 -15.77
N LEU A 721 -8.88 31.84 -14.90
CA LEU A 721 -7.54 31.28 -15.07
C LEU A 721 -7.50 29.85 -15.67
N LEU A 722 -8.63 29.18 -15.85
CA LEU A 722 -8.68 27.80 -16.36
C LEU A 722 -9.27 27.71 -17.78
N GLN A 723 -8.51 27.14 -18.71
CA GLN A 723 -8.97 26.91 -20.09
C GLN A 723 -9.88 25.68 -20.14
N TRP A 724 -10.81 25.64 -21.10
CA TRP A 724 -11.73 24.51 -21.29
C TRP A 724 -11.00 23.18 -21.47
N ASN A 725 -9.85 23.21 -22.14
CA ASN A 725 -9.04 22.03 -22.40
C ASN A 725 -8.54 21.35 -21.12
N ASP A 726 -8.40 22.10 -20.01
CA ASP A 726 -7.89 21.55 -18.75
C ASP A 726 -8.97 20.78 -17.97
N TYR A 727 -10.25 21.11 -18.19
CA TYR A 727 -11.39 20.37 -17.62
C TYR A 727 -11.81 19.16 -18.47
N ILE A 728 -11.37 19.10 -19.73
CA ILE A 728 -11.81 18.10 -20.70
C ILE A 728 -10.82 16.93 -20.74
N SER A 729 -11.22 15.80 -20.16
CA SER A 729 -10.49 14.55 -20.32
C SER A 729 -10.82 13.88 -21.66
N TRP A 730 -9.99 14.12 -22.68
CA TRP A 730 -10.18 13.57 -24.04
C TRP A 730 -10.32 12.03 -24.07
N ASP A 731 -9.61 11.31 -23.21
CA ASP A 731 -9.72 9.85 -23.09
C ASP A 731 -11.11 9.41 -22.57
N ARG A 732 -11.74 10.18 -21.67
CA ARG A 732 -13.11 9.92 -21.19
C ARG A 732 -14.13 10.15 -22.29
N ILE A 733 -13.93 11.19 -23.11
CA ILE A 733 -14.78 11.51 -24.27
C ILE A 733 -14.70 10.40 -25.30
N THR A 734 -13.49 10.01 -25.73
CA THR A 734 -13.33 8.96 -26.75
C THR A 734 -13.85 7.61 -26.27
N ASP A 735 -13.69 7.27 -24.99
CA ASP A 735 -14.35 6.11 -24.38
C ASP A 735 -15.88 6.23 -24.48
N SER A 736 -16.46 7.38 -24.12
CA SER A 736 -17.92 7.62 -24.19
C SER A 736 -18.47 7.50 -25.61
N LEU A 737 -17.73 8.03 -26.59
CA LEU A 737 -18.09 7.98 -28.01
C LEU A 737 -18.04 6.55 -28.53
N MET A 738 -17.00 5.79 -28.17
CA MET A 738 -16.89 4.37 -28.53
C MET A 738 -18.08 3.56 -28.03
N TYR A 739 -18.44 3.66 -26.73
CA TYR A 739 -19.59 2.93 -26.18
C TYR A 739 -20.92 3.43 -26.71
N THR A 740 -21.05 4.72 -27.03
CA THR A 740 -22.25 5.21 -27.70
C THR A 740 -22.38 4.62 -29.09
N GLY A 741 -21.27 4.54 -29.83
CA GLY A 741 -21.23 3.92 -31.15
C GLY A 741 -21.67 2.47 -31.14
N PHE A 742 -21.22 1.67 -30.16
CA PHE A 742 -21.66 0.27 -30.00
C PHE A 742 -23.10 0.11 -29.51
N SER A 743 -23.69 1.12 -28.86
CA SER A 743 -25.07 1.02 -28.37
C SER A 743 -26.09 0.97 -29.50
N VAL A 744 -25.79 1.59 -30.64
CA VAL A 744 -26.69 1.67 -31.81
C VAL A 744 -26.91 0.28 -32.45
N PRO A 745 -25.88 -0.47 -32.88
CA PRO A 745 -26.06 -1.82 -33.42
C PRO A 745 -26.64 -2.78 -32.38
N LEU A 746 -26.29 -2.63 -31.10
CA LEU A 746 -26.82 -3.48 -30.04
C LEU A 746 -28.33 -3.30 -29.86
N LEU A 747 -28.80 -2.06 -29.70
CA LEU A 747 -30.19 -1.80 -29.38
C LEU A 747 -31.10 -1.86 -30.61
N ASP A 748 -30.67 -1.28 -31.73
CA ASP A 748 -31.54 -1.08 -32.89
C ASP A 748 -31.53 -2.28 -33.85
N TYR A 749 -30.34 -2.85 -34.11
CA TYR A 749 -30.23 -4.03 -34.97
C TYR A 749 -30.43 -5.33 -34.17
N LEU A 750 -29.60 -5.61 -33.17
CA LEU A 750 -29.62 -6.91 -32.48
C LEU A 750 -30.91 -7.12 -31.65
N VAL A 751 -31.26 -6.17 -30.78
CA VAL A 751 -32.39 -6.35 -29.86
C VAL A 751 -33.72 -6.07 -30.57
N LYS A 752 -33.89 -4.88 -31.16
CA LYS A 752 -35.17 -4.48 -31.76
C LYS A 752 -35.45 -5.23 -33.07
N THR A 753 -34.51 -5.29 -34.01
CA THR A 753 -34.77 -5.87 -35.33
C THR A 753 -34.67 -7.40 -35.34
N LEU A 754 -33.56 -7.96 -34.85
CA LEU A 754 -33.32 -9.40 -34.91
C LEU A 754 -34.09 -10.17 -33.81
N MET A 755 -33.96 -9.77 -32.54
CA MET A 755 -34.52 -10.53 -31.42
C MET A 755 -36.03 -10.30 -31.23
N LEU A 756 -36.48 -9.04 -31.17
CA LEU A 756 -37.88 -8.70 -30.88
C LEU A 756 -38.77 -8.80 -32.12
N ASN A 757 -38.41 -8.13 -33.22
CA ASN A 757 -39.22 -8.12 -34.44
C ASN A 757 -39.17 -9.47 -35.18
N GLN A 758 -37.98 -9.91 -35.62
CA GLN A 758 -37.85 -11.14 -36.40
C GLN A 758 -37.95 -12.43 -35.55
N GLY A 759 -37.46 -12.41 -34.30
CA GLY A 759 -37.45 -13.59 -33.45
C GLY A 759 -38.76 -13.85 -32.68
N LEU A 760 -39.39 -12.80 -32.15
CA LEU A 760 -40.55 -12.91 -31.25
C LEU A 760 -41.84 -12.25 -31.77
N GLY A 761 -41.82 -11.60 -32.93
CA GLY A 761 -42.98 -10.89 -33.49
C GLY A 761 -43.42 -9.66 -32.67
N ILE A 762 -42.59 -9.19 -31.75
CA ILE A 762 -42.87 -8.03 -30.88
C ILE A 762 -42.44 -6.77 -31.62
N THR A 763 -43.41 -5.97 -32.02
CA THR A 763 -43.23 -4.69 -32.73
C THR A 763 -43.93 -3.57 -31.98
N THR A 764 -43.72 -2.33 -32.43
CA THR A 764 -44.45 -1.15 -31.94
C THR A 764 -45.95 -1.25 -32.19
N ALA A 765 -46.39 -2.06 -33.17
CA ALA A 765 -47.79 -2.28 -33.49
C ALA A 765 -48.43 -3.44 -32.70
N THR A 766 -47.66 -4.47 -32.31
CA THR A 766 -48.21 -5.65 -31.62
C THR A 766 -48.21 -5.51 -30.09
N HIS A 767 -47.03 -5.31 -29.50
CA HIS A 767 -46.87 -5.24 -28.03
C HIS A 767 -45.92 -4.09 -27.62
N PRO A 768 -46.37 -2.82 -27.72
CA PRO A 768 -45.53 -1.64 -27.51
C PRO A 768 -44.95 -1.57 -26.09
N VAL A 769 -45.74 -1.87 -25.05
CA VAL A 769 -45.28 -1.84 -23.65
C VAL A 769 -44.14 -2.85 -23.42
N MET A 770 -44.24 -4.04 -23.99
CA MET A 770 -43.22 -5.09 -23.87
C MET A 770 -41.94 -4.69 -24.61
N LEU A 771 -42.06 -4.16 -25.84
CA LEU A 771 -40.93 -3.68 -26.63
C LEU A 771 -40.13 -2.60 -25.87
N TYR A 772 -40.80 -1.55 -25.39
CA TYR A 772 -40.13 -0.46 -24.68
C TYR A 772 -39.55 -0.89 -23.33
N SER A 773 -40.21 -1.82 -22.63
CA SER A 773 -39.70 -2.36 -21.36
C SER A 773 -38.41 -3.16 -21.56
N VAL A 774 -38.36 -4.05 -22.56
CA VAL A 774 -37.16 -4.82 -22.90
C VAL A 774 -36.04 -3.90 -23.38
N MET A 775 -36.35 -2.93 -24.24
CA MET A 775 -35.37 -1.94 -24.68
C MET A 775 -34.79 -1.12 -23.52
N ALA A 776 -35.63 -0.65 -22.60
CA ALA A 776 -35.20 0.09 -21.43
C ALA A 776 -34.31 -0.75 -20.50
N LEU A 777 -34.66 -2.03 -20.29
CA LEU A 777 -33.87 -2.97 -19.50
C LEU A 777 -32.50 -3.22 -20.11
N VAL A 778 -32.43 -3.55 -21.41
CA VAL A 778 -31.15 -3.83 -22.09
C VAL A 778 -30.28 -2.58 -22.15
N ASN A 779 -30.86 -1.41 -22.45
CA ASN A 779 -30.14 -0.14 -22.43
C ASN A 779 -29.62 0.18 -21.02
N GLY A 780 -30.43 -0.01 -19.97
CA GLY A 780 -30.02 0.18 -18.58
C GLY A 780 -28.88 -0.76 -18.15
N LEU A 781 -28.96 -2.04 -18.51
CA LEU A 781 -27.91 -3.04 -18.26
C LEU A 781 -26.62 -2.68 -19.02
N TYR A 782 -26.73 -2.28 -20.29
CA TYR A 782 -25.60 -1.84 -21.11
C TYR A 782 -24.91 -0.60 -20.53
N LEU A 783 -25.70 0.40 -20.12
CA LEU A 783 -25.21 1.63 -19.49
C LEU A 783 -24.46 1.34 -18.19
N THR A 784 -25.09 0.57 -17.31
CA THR A 784 -24.50 0.19 -16.02
C THR A 784 -23.19 -0.58 -16.23
N SER A 785 -23.19 -1.56 -17.15
CA SER A 785 -22.04 -2.42 -17.42
C SER A 785 -20.83 -1.64 -17.93
N HIS A 786 -20.98 -0.80 -18.95
CA HIS A 786 -19.85 -0.06 -19.49
C HIS A 786 -19.41 1.11 -18.59
N ASN A 787 -20.32 1.70 -17.82
CA ASN A 787 -19.96 2.74 -16.85
C ASN A 787 -19.11 2.16 -15.70
N LEU A 788 -19.47 0.97 -15.20
CA LEU A 788 -18.63 0.23 -14.25
C LEU A 788 -17.30 -0.17 -14.88
N PHE A 789 -17.29 -0.56 -16.16
CA PHE A 789 -16.05 -0.88 -16.89
C PHE A 789 -15.12 0.33 -17.06
N ARG A 790 -15.68 1.52 -17.29
CA ARG A 790 -14.95 2.79 -17.39
C ARG A 790 -14.41 3.29 -16.05
N GLY A 791 -14.91 2.76 -14.93
CA GLY A 791 -14.51 3.15 -13.58
C GLY A 791 -15.23 4.38 -13.03
N LEU A 792 -16.48 4.62 -13.47
CA LEU A 792 -17.36 5.61 -12.85
C LEU A 792 -17.74 5.17 -11.42
N PRO A 793 -18.05 6.11 -10.51
CA PRO A 793 -18.59 5.78 -9.18
C PRO A 793 -19.80 4.85 -9.31
N ARG A 794 -19.91 3.86 -8.41
CA ARG A 794 -20.97 2.85 -8.48
C ARG A 794 -22.35 3.51 -8.39
N GLU A 795 -22.46 4.55 -7.57
CA GLU A 795 -23.65 5.36 -7.38
C GLU A 795 -24.12 5.96 -8.72
N ALA A 796 -23.19 6.54 -9.49
CA ALA A 796 -23.48 7.09 -10.80
C ALA A 796 -23.80 6.00 -11.85
N ALA A 797 -23.12 4.85 -11.78
CA ALA A 797 -23.38 3.73 -12.69
C ALA A 797 -24.78 3.14 -12.48
N PHE A 798 -25.20 2.93 -11.23
CA PHE A 798 -26.55 2.44 -10.89
C PHE A 798 -27.63 3.49 -11.12
N ALA A 799 -27.38 4.77 -10.84
CA ALA A 799 -28.33 5.83 -11.18
C ALA A 799 -28.58 5.93 -12.69
N ASN A 800 -27.54 5.71 -13.51
CA ASN A 800 -27.66 5.65 -14.97
C ASN A 800 -28.53 4.48 -15.48
N PHE A 801 -28.79 3.43 -14.67
CA PHE A 801 -29.74 2.37 -15.02
C PHE A 801 -31.16 2.93 -15.20
N PHE A 802 -31.58 3.81 -14.28
CA PHE A 802 -32.91 4.43 -14.26
C PHE A 802 -33.03 5.64 -15.20
N ARG A 803 -31.95 5.98 -15.91
CA ARG A 803 -31.88 7.13 -16.83
C ARG A 803 -33.03 7.15 -17.83
N SER A 804 -33.35 6.01 -18.44
CA SER A 804 -34.40 5.89 -19.46
C SER A 804 -35.79 6.26 -18.92
N VAL A 805 -36.05 6.03 -17.63
CA VAL A 805 -37.32 6.38 -16.99
C VAL A 805 -37.36 7.87 -16.66
N ILE A 806 -36.26 8.39 -16.10
CA ILE A 806 -36.14 9.81 -15.71
C ILE A 806 -36.11 10.74 -16.93
N SER A 807 -35.67 10.26 -18.10
CA SER A 807 -35.62 11.05 -19.32
C SER A 807 -36.97 11.29 -20.00
N ILE A 808 -38.00 10.52 -19.68
CA ILE A 808 -39.31 10.62 -20.35
C ILE A 808 -39.95 12.00 -20.13
N PRO A 809 -40.11 12.50 -18.88
CA PRO A 809 -40.66 13.84 -18.65
C PRO A 809 -39.81 14.95 -19.29
N VAL A 810 -38.48 14.79 -19.30
CA VAL A 810 -37.55 15.75 -19.91
C VAL A 810 -37.72 15.79 -21.43
N ALA A 811 -37.95 14.65 -22.07
CA ALA A 811 -38.19 14.56 -23.51
C ALA A 811 -39.50 15.25 -23.91
N PHE A 812 -40.57 15.06 -23.12
CA PHE A 812 -41.83 15.78 -23.33
C PHE A 812 -41.64 17.30 -23.24
N GLY A 813 -41.00 17.79 -22.17
CA GLY A 813 -40.74 19.22 -22.01
C GLY A 813 -39.86 19.82 -23.11
N LEU A 814 -38.85 19.09 -23.59
CA LEU A 814 -38.03 19.54 -24.73
C LEU A 814 -38.84 19.58 -26.03
N SER A 815 -39.72 18.59 -26.25
CA SER A 815 -40.60 18.54 -27.42
C SER A 815 -41.58 19.70 -27.44
N GLU A 816 -42.20 20.04 -26.30
CA GLU A 816 -43.10 21.19 -26.17
C GLU A 816 -42.37 22.52 -26.39
N LEU A 817 -41.16 22.68 -25.83
CA LEU A 817 -40.37 23.89 -25.99
C LEU A 817 -39.94 24.11 -27.45
N LEU A 818 -39.46 23.06 -28.12
CA LEU A 818 -39.13 23.11 -29.54
C LEU A 818 -40.37 23.39 -30.40
N GLY A 819 -41.50 22.79 -30.05
CA GLY A 819 -42.77 23.05 -30.71
C GLY A 819 -43.22 24.51 -30.60
N GLY A 820 -43.11 25.09 -29.40
CA GLY A 820 -43.41 26.50 -29.16
C GLY A 820 -42.50 27.45 -29.95
N VAL A 821 -41.20 27.17 -30.00
CA VAL A 821 -40.23 27.99 -30.77
C VAL A 821 -40.50 27.91 -32.27
N LEU A 822 -40.76 26.71 -32.80
CA LEU A 822 -41.09 26.51 -34.22
C LEU A 822 -42.44 27.14 -34.60
N GLY A 823 -43.42 27.08 -33.70
CA GLY A 823 -44.69 27.78 -33.85
C GLY A 823 -44.52 29.30 -33.87
N LEU A 824 -43.68 29.86 -32.99
CA LEU A 824 -43.34 31.28 -32.99
C LEU A 824 -42.55 31.73 -34.22
N ALA A 825 -41.78 30.83 -34.82
CA ALA A 825 -41.06 31.06 -36.07
C ALA A 825 -41.93 30.90 -37.34
N GLY A 826 -43.23 30.61 -37.19
CA GLY A 826 -44.18 30.51 -38.30
C GLY A 826 -44.09 29.22 -39.13
N VAL A 827 -43.48 28.16 -38.59
CA VAL A 827 -43.36 26.88 -39.29
C VAL A 827 -44.69 26.13 -39.24
N VAL A 828 -45.19 25.70 -40.41
CA VAL A 828 -46.44 24.95 -40.54
C VAL A 828 -46.15 23.44 -40.35
N GLN A 829 -47.08 22.68 -39.74
CA GLN A 829 -46.94 21.24 -39.45
C GLN A 829 -45.80 20.88 -38.47
N VAL A 830 -45.68 21.65 -37.38
CA VAL A 830 -44.70 21.45 -36.31
C VAL A 830 -44.72 20.01 -35.75
N ASP A 831 -45.91 19.39 -35.63
CA ASP A 831 -46.06 18.05 -35.07
C ASP A 831 -45.38 16.96 -35.92
N MET A 832 -45.45 17.05 -37.26
CA MET A 832 -44.76 16.09 -38.15
C MET A 832 -43.24 16.24 -38.08
N ILE A 833 -42.75 17.48 -37.91
CA ILE A 833 -41.34 17.76 -37.73
C ILE A 833 -40.88 17.20 -36.38
N LEU A 834 -41.60 17.49 -35.29
CA LEU A 834 -41.28 16.97 -33.96
C LEU A 834 -41.29 15.43 -33.92
N GLN A 835 -42.23 14.78 -34.61
CA GLN A 835 -42.29 13.32 -34.69
C GLN A 835 -41.07 12.74 -35.42
N SER A 836 -40.62 13.37 -36.50
CA SER A 836 -39.39 12.98 -37.22
C SER A 836 -38.14 13.18 -36.37
N TRP A 837 -38.13 14.20 -35.51
CA TRP A 837 -37.05 14.51 -34.57
C TRP A 837 -37.14 13.79 -33.22
N ALA A 838 -38.20 13.01 -32.96
CA ALA A 838 -38.48 12.42 -31.65
C ALA A 838 -37.32 11.56 -31.12
N ALA A 839 -36.63 10.82 -32.00
CA ALA A 839 -35.45 10.03 -31.64
C ALA A 839 -34.28 10.91 -31.16
N VAL A 840 -34.06 12.05 -31.83
CA VAL A 840 -33.01 13.02 -31.48
C VAL A 840 -33.36 13.74 -30.17
N ILE A 841 -34.62 14.15 -29.98
CA ILE A 841 -35.12 14.79 -28.75
C ILE A 841 -34.97 13.83 -27.57
N SER A 842 -35.39 12.57 -27.73
CA SER A 842 -35.27 11.53 -26.70
C SER A 842 -33.81 11.23 -26.34
N LYS A 843 -32.90 11.15 -27.33
CA LYS A 843 -31.46 11.00 -27.08
C LYS A 843 -30.88 12.18 -26.31
N THR A 844 -31.27 13.40 -26.68
CA THR A 844 -30.81 14.63 -26.03
C THR A 844 -31.29 14.70 -24.59
N ALA A 845 -32.57 14.41 -24.34
CA ALA A 845 -33.16 14.33 -23.00
C ALA A 845 -32.44 13.32 -22.11
N SER A 846 -32.20 12.12 -22.63
CA SER A 846 -31.48 11.07 -21.92
C SER A 846 -30.05 11.49 -21.56
N ASP A 847 -29.31 12.11 -22.47
CA ASP A 847 -27.95 12.56 -22.18
C ASP A 847 -27.90 13.77 -21.24
N PHE A 848 -28.91 14.65 -21.26
CA PHE A 848 -29.07 15.72 -20.29
C PHE A 848 -29.24 15.18 -18.87
N VAL A 849 -30.13 14.18 -18.68
CA VAL A 849 -30.30 13.49 -17.39
C VAL A 849 -29.00 12.85 -16.93
N ALA A 850 -28.24 12.23 -17.84
CA ALA A 850 -26.94 11.65 -17.50
C ALA A 850 -25.92 12.71 -17.05
N ALA A 851 -25.89 13.86 -17.71
CA ALA A 851 -25.03 14.98 -17.32
C ALA A 851 -25.39 15.53 -15.93
N LEU A 852 -26.69 15.55 -15.58
CA LEU A 852 -27.15 15.93 -14.25
C LEU A 852 -26.77 14.92 -13.17
N ILE A 853 -27.03 13.62 -13.41
CA ILE A 853 -26.70 12.54 -12.47
C ILE A 853 -25.20 12.52 -12.18
N GLU A 854 -24.38 12.43 -13.23
CA GLU A 854 -22.94 12.34 -13.06
C GLU A 854 -22.35 13.67 -12.56
N GLY A 855 -22.88 14.82 -13.02
CA GLY A 855 -22.46 16.14 -12.55
C GLY A 855 -22.77 16.38 -11.07
N ALA A 856 -23.89 15.87 -10.55
CA ALA A 856 -24.23 15.96 -9.12
C ALA A 856 -23.30 15.11 -8.25
N VAL A 857 -22.98 13.89 -8.69
CA VAL A 857 -22.02 13.01 -8.00
C VAL A 857 -20.61 13.61 -8.02
N ASP A 858 -20.14 14.08 -9.18
CA ASP A 858 -18.83 14.73 -9.33
C ASP A 858 -18.76 16.01 -8.46
N ARG A 859 -19.86 16.78 -8.38
CA ARG A 859 -19.95 17.98 -7.51
C ARG A 859 -19.84 17.62 -6.03
N ALA A 860 -20.60 16.64 -5.55
CA ALA A 860 -20.58 16.23 -4.14
C ALA A 860 -19.17 15.77 -3.75
N LYS A 861 -18.55 14.95 -4.59
CA LYS A 861 -17.19 14.46 -4.42
C LYS A 861 -16.14 15.57 -4.44
N ASN A 862 -16.28 16.58 -5.30
CA ASN A 862 -15.38 17.73 -5.30
C ASN A 862 -15.49 18.51 -3.99
N ILE A 863 -16.70 18.78 -3.49
CA ILE A 863 -16.89 19.49 -2.22
C ILE A 863 -16.28 18.72 -1.04
N GLU A 864 -16.50 17.40 -0.97
CA GLU A 864 -15.92 16.54 0.07
C GLU A 864 -14.37 16.54 0.02
N ASN A 865 -13.81 16.40 -1.17
CA ASN A 865 -12.37 16.52 -1.38
C ASN A 865 -11.84 17.87 -0.90
N ARG A 866 -12.49 18.98 -1.28
CA ARG A 866 -12.09 20.33 -0.85
C ARG A 866 -12.19 20.49 0.68
N MET A 867 -13.20 19.88 1.33
CA MET A 867 -13.28 19.86 2.80
C MET A 867 -12.08 19.21 3.45
N ASN A 868 -11.68 18.06 2.93
CA ASN A 868 -10.53 17.35 3.48
C ASN A 868 -9.24 18.14 3.27
N ASP A 869 -9.06 18.74 2.09
CA ASP A 869 -7.92 19.61 1.77
C ASP A 869 -7.84 20.83 2.74
N TYR A 870 -8.95 21.53 3.00
CA TYR A 870 -8.98 22.66 3.96
C TYR A 870 -8.70 22.21 5.40
N ARG A 871 -9.31 21.11 5.84
CA ARG A 871 -9.06 20.56 7.19
C ARG A 871 -7.61 20.13 7.38
N GLN A 872 -6.97 19.58 6.34
CA GLN A 872 -5.55 19.24 6.40
C GLN A 872 -4.68 20.48 6.56
N LYS A 873 -4.97 21.55 5.82
CA LYS A 873 -4.24 22.82 5.95
C LYS A 873 -4.48 23.52 7.27
N LEU A 874 -5.67 23.41 7.83
CA LEU A 874 -5.97 23.90 9.17
C LEU A 874 -5.11 23.20 10.22
N ARG A 875 -5.01 21.86 10.19
CA ARG A 875 -4.14 21.14 11.15
C ARG A 875 -2.70 21.58 11.04
N GLN A 876 -2.17 21.69 9.82
CA GLN A 876 -0.81 22.20 9.61
C GLN A 876 -0.65 23.63 10.14
N PHE A 877 -1.66 24.49 9.96
CA PHE A 877 -1.66 25.84 10.51
C PHE A 877 -1.64 25.83 12.04
N LEU A 878 -2.54 25.06 12.68
CA LEU A 878 -2.61 24.93 14.14
C LEU A 878 -1.31 24.35 14.73
N ASP A 879 -0.69 23.37 14.06
CA ASP A 879 0.62 22.84 14.47
C ASP A 879 1.71 23.93 14.41
N CYS A 880 1.69 24.79 13.40
CA CYS A 880 2.64 25.90 13.30
C CYS A 880 2.36 26.98 14.34
N TYR A 881 1.07 27.30 14.56
CA TYR A 881 0.63 28.25 15.57
C TYR A 881 1.04 27.79 16.98
N ALA A 882 0.80 26.53 17.32
CA ALA A 882 1.19 25.95 18.60
C ALA A 882 2.72 25.97 18.82
N ARG A 883 3.52 25.77 17.77
CA ARG A 883 4.99 25.90 17.87
C ARG A 883 5.43 27.35 18.06
N ALA A 884 4.77 28.30 17.39
CA ALA A 884 5.04 29.71 17.59
C ALA A 884 4.73 30.14 19.04
N GLU A 885 3.61 29.67 19.62
CA GLU A 885 3.26 29.89 21.02
C GLU A 885 4.33 29.31 21.98
N MET A 886 4.91 28.15 21.65
CA MET A 886 5.98 27.56 22.46
C MET A 886 7.31 28.31 22.37
N LEU A 887 7.63 28.89 21.21
CA LEU A 887 8.88 29.65 21.00
C LEU A 887 8.80 31.07 21.56
N PHE A 888 7.61 31.67 21.56
CA PHE A 888 7.37 33.04 22.03
C PHE A 888 6.33 33.08 23.15
N PRO A 889 6.56 32.41 24.30
CA PRO A 889 5.55 32.30 25.36
C PRO A 889 5.20 33.63 26.03
N GLU A 890 6.06 34.64 25.90
CA GLU A 890 5.89 35.97 26.50
C GLU A 890 5.19 36.98 25.57
N SER A 891 4.96 36.62 24.30
CA SER A 891 4.39 37.51 23.27
C SER A 891 3.08 36.93 22.74
N GLU A 892 2.11 37.79 22.42
CA GLU A 892 0.93 37.33 21.70
C GLU A 892 1.32 36.94 20.25
N VAL A 893 1.14 35.66 19.90
CA VAL A 893 1.48 35.16 18.55
C VAL A 893 0.68 35.87 17.46
N LEU A 894 -0.53 36.33 17.76
CA LEU A 894 -1.34 37.12 16.84
C LEU A 894 -0.61 38.40 16.41
N ASP A 895 -0.01 39.13 17.36
CA ASP A 895 0.76 40.36 17.10
C ASP A 895 2.01 40.08 16.26
N LEU A 896 2.67 38.95 16.53
CA LEU A 896 3.82 38.48 15.74
C LEU A 896 3.43 38.14 14.29
N LEU A 897 2.22 37.60 14.09
CA LEU A 897 1.66 37.34 12.76
C LEU A 897 1.28 38.64 12.00
N GLU A 898 1.09 39.75 12.70
CA GLU A 898 0.90 41.08 12.08
C GLU A 898 2.23 41.66 11.55
N ARG A 899 3.38 41.20 12.07
CA ARG A 899 4.73 41.63 11.67
C ARG A 899 5.58 40.49 11.10
N PRO A 900 5.12 39.79 10.04
CA PRO A 900 5.78 38.57 9.56
C PRO A 900 7.19 38.81 8.97
N ARG A 901 7.53 40.06 8.62
CA ARG A 901 8.87 40.44 8.13
C ARG A 901 9.94 40.35 9.20
N GLU A 902 9.62 40.72 10.44
CA GLU A 902 10.57 40.69 11.57
C GLU A 902 10.98 39.25 11.87
N LEU A 903 10.02 38.33 11.81
CA LEU A 903 10.26 36.89 11.99
C LEU A 903 11.05 36.25 10.83
N LEU A 904 10.80 36.65 9.58
CA LEU A 904 11.55 36.11 8.43
C LEU A 904 13.02 36.59 8.39
N HIS A 905 13.31 37.74 9.00
CA HIS A 905 14.68 38.28 9.13
C HIS A 905 15.32 38.02 10.49
N SER A 906 14.66 37.25 11.37
CA SER A 906 15.21 36.86 12.66
C SER A 906 16.48 36.02 12.50
N GLU A 907 17.43 36.16 13.43
CA GLU A 907 18.65 35.35 13.43
C GLU A 907 18.35 33.86 13.68
N ASP A 908 17.28 33.59 14.43
CA ASP A 908 16.79 32.24 14.71
C ASP A 908 16.31 31.52 13.44
N GLU A 909 16.85 30.33 13.18
CA GLU A 909 16.50 29.51 12.03
C GLU A 909 15.08 28.93 12.15
N GLU A 910 14.63 28.64 13.38
CA GLU A 910 13.34 28.00 13.63
C GLU A 910 12.17 28.97 13.35
N SER A 911 12.30 30.21 13.83
CA SER A 911 11.38 31.31 13.57
C SER A 911 11.23 31.61 12.07
N ARG A 912 12.35 31.68 11.34
CA ARG A 912 12.35 31.83 9.86
C ARG A 912 11.61 30.70 9.18
N ARG A 913 11.86 29.46 9.61
CA ARG A 913 11.19 28.27 9.05
C ARG A 913 9.69 28.29 9.30
N LEU A 914 9.23 28.71 10.48
CA LEU A 914 7.79 28.78 10.79
C LEU A 914 7.06 29.72 9.83
N ILE A 915 7.59 30.93 9.58
CA ILE A 915 6.99 31.86 8.63
C ILE A 915 7.01 31.33 7.20
N GLN A 916 8.10 30.67 6.76
CA GLN A 916 8.12 30.02 5.45
C GLN A 916 7.04 28.94 5.31
N VAL A 917 6.81 28.14 6.36
CA VAL A 917 5.73 27.14 6.37
C VAL A 917 4.36 27.79 6.34
N LEU A 918 4.18 28.91 7.04
CA LEU A 918 2.93 29.67 7.02
C LEU A 918 2.64 30.27 5.64
N ILE A 919 3.66 30.84 4.98
CA ILE A 919 3.60 31.31 3.59
C ILE A 919 3.17 30.16 2.67
N ILE A 920 3.79 28.98 2.78
CA ILE A 920 3.42 27.80 1.98
C ILE A 920 1.96 27.41 2.23
N ASN A 921 1.50 27.43 3.48
CA ASN A 921 0.11 27.15 3.83
C ASN A 921 -0.84 28.14 3.14
N ALA A 922 -0.55 29.44 3.23
CA ALA A 922 -1.36 30.49 2.62
C ALA A 922 -1.36 30.42 1.07
N LEU A 923 -0.23 30.08 0.44
CA LEU A 923 -0.15 29.88 -1.01
C LEU A 923 -1.02 28.69 -1.48
N ASP A 924 -1.07 27.61 -0.72
CA ASP A 924 -1.95 26.49 -1.02
C ASP A 924 -3.43 26.85 -0.85
N LEU A 925 -3.79 27.63 0.17
CA LEU A 925 -5.16 28.10 0.39
C LEU A 925 -5.61 29.08 -0.72
N LEU A 926 -4.72 29.98 -1.14
CA LEU A 926 -4.90 30.83 -2.33
C LEU A 926 -5.19 29.97 -3.56
N TYR A 927 -4.36 28.95 -3.80
CA TYR A 927 -4.54 28.04 -4.93
C TYR A 927 -5.87 27.29 -4.85
N PHE A 928 -6.26 26.78 -3.67
CA PHE A 928 -7.56 26.13 -3.51
C PHE A 928 -8.68 27.09 -3.89
N TRP A 929 -8.72 28.29 -3.30
CA TRP A 929 -9.80 29.25 -3.51
C TRP A 929 -9.95 29.72 -4.96
N MET A 930 -8.83 29.97 -5.64
CA MET A 930 -8.81 30.56 -6.99
C MET A 930 -8.83 29.53 -8.11
N TYR A 931 -8.27 28.34 -7.89
CA TYR A 931 -8.04 27.35 -8.96
C TYR A 931 -8.87 26.06 -8.78
N GLN A 932 -9.08 25.57 -7.56
CA GLN A 932 -9.73 24.26 -7.36
C GLN A 932 -11.26 24.32 -7.50
N PRO A 933 -11.89 23.32 -8.14
CA PRO A 933 -13.33 23.32 -8.40
C PRO A 933 -14.13 23.24 -7.10
N ARG A 934 -15.17 24.07 -6.99
CA ARG A 934 -16.07 24.15 -5.83
C ARG A 934 -15.39 24.52 -4.49
N ALA A 935 -14.14 24.99 -4.53
CA ALA A 935 -13.40 25.37 -3.34
C ALA A 935 -14.05 26.51 -2.57
N ARG A 936 -14.65 27.51 -3.23
CA ARG A 936 -15.36 28.62 -2.56
C ARG A 936 -16.56 28.15 -1.73
N THR A 937 -17.37 27.24 -2.28
CA THR A 937 -18.52 26.65 -1.57
C THR A 937 -18.05 25.82 -0.39
N ALA A 938 -16.99 25.03 -0.59
CA ALA A 938 -16.35 24.26 0.45
C ALA A 938 -15.84 25.19 1.57
N PHE A 939 -15.02 26.19 1.26
CA PHE A 939 -14.48 27.14 2.22
C PHE A 939 -15.57 27.79 3.08
N GLY A 940 -16.68 28.22 2.47
CA GLY A 940 -17.81 28.80 3.22
C GLY A 940 -18.45 27.82 4.22
N ASN A 941 -18.49 26.52 3.92
CA ASN A 941 -18.92 25.51 4.88
C ASN A 941 -17.86 25.24 5.95
N PHE A 942 -16.58 25.18 5.54
CA PHE A 942 -15.45 24.97 6.44
C PHE A 942 -15.33 26.05 7.51
N VAL A 943 -15.45 27.33 7.12
CA VAL A 943 -15.37 28.45 8.06
C VAL A 943 -16.52 28.45 9.07
N ARG A 944 -17.70 27.94 8.69
CA ARG A 944 -18.85 27.80 9.61
C ARG A 944 -18.63 26.71 10.67
N ASP A 945 -17.73 25.77 10.42
CA ASP A 945 -17.38 24.71 11.37
C ASP A 945 -16.32 25.18 12.40
N LEU A 946 -15.66 26.33 12.19
CA LEU A 946 -14.64 26.88 13.09
C LEU A 946 -15.25 27.72 14.22
N SER A 947 -14.56 27.77 15.36
CA SER A 947 -14.86 28.76 16.40
C SER A 947 -14.54 30.19 15.94
N GLU A 948 -15.11 31.19 16.60
CA GLU A 948 -14.88 32.60 16.24
C GLU A 948 -13.42 33.00 16.35
N GLU A 949 -12.72 32.54 17.41
CA GLU A 949 -11.29 32.76 17.61
C GLU A 949 -10.45 32.09 16.51
N GLU A 950 -10.62 30.79 16.28
CA GLU A 950 -9.91 30.05 15.22
C GLU A 950 -10.12 30.69 13.85
N ARG A 951 -11.35 31.14 13.57
CA ARG A 951 -11.69 31.84 12.33
C ARG A 951 -10.93 33.16 12.21
N HIS A 952 -10.87 33.96 13.27
CA HIS A 952 -10.14 35.23 13.27
C HIS A 952 -8.65 35.02 13.03
N VAL A 953 -8.01 34.14 13.81
CA VAL A 953 -6.57 33.87 13.69
C VAL A 953 -6.24 33.30 12.32
N PHE A 954 -7.02 32.32 11.83
CA PHE A 954 -6.78 31.67 10.54
C PHE A 954 -6.88 32.63 9.35
N ILE A 955 -7.87 33.54 9.36
CA ILE A 955 -8.04 34.54 8.30
C ILE A 955 -6.93 35.60 8.38
N GLN A 956 -6.59 36.08 9.58
CA GLN A 956 -5.54 37.08 9.78
C GLN A 956 -4.18 36.55 9.32
N ALA A 957 -3.88 35.28 9.60
CA ALA A 957 -2.65 34.63 9.17
C ALA A 957 -2.46 34.60 7.64
N GLN A 958 -3.52 34.75 6.83
CA GLN A 958 -3.41 34.84 5.37
C GLN A 958 -2.74 36.13 4.90
N SER A 959 -2.66 37.17 5.75
CA SER A 959 -2.05 38.46 5.44
C SER A 959 -0.56 38.38 5.09
N VAL A 960 0.12 37.28 5.44
CA VAL A 960 1.50 36.96 5.01
C VAL A 960 1.67 37.00 3.48
N LEU A 961 0.60 36.80 2.71
CA LEU A 961 0.60 36.92 1.24
C LEU A 961 0.79 38.36 0.74
N LYS A 962 0.90 39.37 1.62
CA LYS A 962 1.31 40.74 1.24
C LYS A 962 2.82 40.88 1.05
N MET A 963 3.61 39.87 1.42
CA MET A 963 5.08 39.85 1.31
C MET A 963 5.53 39.50 -0.12
N GLU A 964 5.14 40.31 -1.11
CA GLU A 964 5.39 40.03 -2.53
C GLU A 964 6.86 39.85 -2.89
N ARG A 965 7.76 40.68 -2.33
CA ARG A 965 9.20 40.61 -2.63
C ARG A 965 9.81 39.32 -2.11
N GLU A 966 9.51 38.97 -0.86
CA GLU A 966 10.06 37.83 -0.16
C GLU A 966 9.52 36.52 -0.74
N ILE A 967 8.22 36.45 -1.03
CA ILE A 967 7.58 35.29 -1.66
C ILE A 967 8.13 35.10 -3.09
N SER A 968 8.33 36.18 -3.84
CA SER A 968 8.95 36.09 -5.17
C SER A 968 10.38 35.56 -5.11
N GLN A 969 11.16 35.99 -4.11
CA GLN A 969 12.50 35.48 -3.89
C GLN A 969 12.48 33.98 -3.56
N MET A 970 11.56 33.51 -2.70
CA MET A 970 11.39 32.08 -2.39
C MET A 970 11.12 31.23 -3.65
N PHE A 971 10.34 31.75 -4.61
CA PHE A 971 10.14 31.06 -5.90
C PHE A 971 11.41 31.00 -6.74
N ILE A 972 12.18 32.10 -6.81
CA ILE A 972 13.45 32.19 -7.54
C ILE A 972 14.50 31.27 -6.94
N ASP A 973 14.55 31.17 -5.61
CA ASP A 973 15.44 30.27 -4.84
C ASP A 973 15.07 28.79 -5.03
N GLY A 974 13.96 28.50 -5.70
CA GLY A 974 13.62 27.16 -6.16
C GLY A 974 12.70 26.37 -5.24
N ILE A 975 11.87 27.04 -4.43
CA ILE A 975 10.92 26.37 -3.52
C ILE A 975 9.96 25.38 -4.24
N LEU A 976 9.65 25.62 -5.52
CA LEU A 976 8.86 24.72 -6.38
C LEU A 976 9.67 24.11 -7.56
N GLY A 977 10.99 24.22 -7.55
CA GLY A 977 11.86 23.70 -8.61
C GLY A 977 11.89 24.54 -9.89
N GLN A 978 12.26 23.94 -11.02
CA GLN A 978 12.62 24.66 -12.27
C GLN A 978 11.42 25.31 -12.98
N TYR A 979 10.19 24.86 -12.73
CA TYR A 979 8.97 25.35 -13.38
C TYR A 979 8.20 26.35 -12.51
N PHE A 980 8.90 27.18 -11.73
CA PHE A 980 8.30 28.14 -10.80
C PHE A 980 7.61 29.34 -11.46
N SER A 981 7.84 29.59 -12.76
CA SER A 981 7.33 30.78 -13.45
C SER A 981 5.80 30.88 -13.45
N LYS A 982 5.10 29.75 -13.66
CA LYS A 982 3.63 29.67 -13.62
C LYS A 982 3.05 29.96 -12.23
N PRO A 983 3.47 29.26 -11.15
CA PRO A 983 2.95 29.54 -9.81
C PRO A 983 3.31 30.94 -9.31
N LEU A 984 4.48 31.49 -9.68
CA LEU A 984 4.85 32.87 -9.33
C LEU A 984 3.91 33.89 -10.01
N ALA A 985 3.67 33.76 -11.32
CA ALA A 985 2.75 34.64 -12.04
C ALA A 985 1.33 34.56 -11.48
N PHE A 986 0.88 33.35 -11.12
CA PHE A 986 -0.42 33.13 -10.48
C PHE A 986 -0.53 33.84 -9.12
N TYR A 987 0.50 33.72 -8.28
CA TYR A 987 0.53 34.40 -6.98
C TYR A 987 0.41 35.92 -7.13
N LEU A 988 1.21 36.52 -8.01
CA LEU A 988 1.21 37.97 -8.23
C LEU A 988 -0.13 38.49 -8.77
N ASP A 989 -0.79 37.75 -9.65
CA ASP A 989 -2.07 38.15 -10.26
C ASP A 989 -3.28 37.96 -9.32
N SER A 990 -3.26 36.90 -8.50
CA SER A 990 -4.46 36.45 -7.75
C SER A 990 -4.49 36.79 -6.26
N SER A 991 -3.35 37.08 -5.64
CA SER A 991 -3.23 37.26 -4.18
C SER A 991 -4.10 38.41 -3.65
N GLY A 992 -4.11 39.56 -4.32
CA GLY A 992 -4.90 40.72 -3.93
C GLY A 992 -6.41 40.47 -3.94
N GLU A 993 -6.94 39.83 -4.99
CA GLU A 993 -8.37 39.48 -5.07
C GLU A 993 -8.76 38.46 -3.99
N TYR A 994 -7.88 37.49 -3.73
CA TYR A 994 -8.08 36.49 -2.68
C TYR A 994 -8.19 37.11 -1.30
N LEU A 995 -7.23 37.95 -0.91
CA LEU A 995 -7.21 38.61 0.40
C LEU A 995 -8.45 39.49 0.62
N LYS A 996 -8.89 40.23 -0.41
CA LYS A 996 -10.11 41.04 -0.35
C LYS A 996 -11.37 40.19 -0.14
N ASN A 997 -11.41 39.00 -0.73
CA ASN A 997 -12.57 38.12 -0.64
C ASN A 997 -12.63 37.34 0.68
N ILE A 998 -11.48 36.86 1.18
CA ILE A 998 -11.43 36.10 2.43
C ILE A 998 -11.65 36.99 3.65
N GLY A 999 -11.24 38.27 3.59
CA GLY A 999 -11.48 39.25 4.65
C GLY A 999 -12.95 39.49 4.97
N LYS A 1000 -13.88 39.17 4.04
CA LYS A 1000 -15.34 39.26 4.27
C LYS A 1000 -15.88 38.20 5.25
N PHE A 1001 -15.08 37.19 5.59
CA PHE A 1001 -15.44 36.13 6.52
C PHE A 1001 -14.87 36.36 7.94
N ARG A 1002 -14.21 37.51 8.16
CA ARG A 1002 -13.61 37.87 9.45
C ARG A 1002 -14.68 38.20 10.50
N ASP A 1003 -15.74 38.86 10.04
CA ASP A 1003 -16.96 39.17 10.80
C ASP A 1003 -17.97 38.02 10.61
#